data_AF-A0A2V4UAX0-F1
#
_entry.id   AF-A0A2V4UAX0-F1
#
_cell.length_a   1.000
_cell.length_b   1.000
_cell.length_c   1.000
_cell.angle_alpha   90.00
_cell.angle_beta   90.00
_cell.angle_gamma   90.00
#
_symmetry.space_group_name_H-M   'P 1'
#
loop_
_entity.id
_entity.type
_entity.pdbx_description
1 polymer ?
#
loop_
_entity_poly.entity_id
_entity_poly.type
_entity_poly.pdbx_seq_one_letter_code
_entity_poly.pdbx_strand_id
1 'polypeptide(L)'
;MNHAYRVVWNASLGGWQAVSELARSAAKGISAKRGGARKRVVGTGAALTALSLTLAATGAHADNLLVGTGGAGGGNGGTGSIGGGGGGPAFFLAGGGGLGGLPGVTQTVVSPVSGGSIGPSYDYVVIGGGGGGGSGSGGVNGAMGSTGELDLTGTTLNVGNNLYVGGAGGGGGAGNSFGDRGGNGGNGGNGTLTLTGGATVAVGGQLEIGGVGGAGGACGCSGNGGAGGAGVLNLGDGGTLNLTSGTFIIGGGSALNIGNATADGATAGAIVGLAGSITNNGSINFNQSDASYTFSNVIAGAGTVTQNGSGTTILTAANTYSGGTTVNAGLIHFSNGGNLGTGNVTLNGGGLQWAAGNTTDISSRLNVLGAYGGTFDTNGNDVTMATGIGGVGGVTKAGAGTLTLTAANSYSGATTISGGTLALGGAGSIASSSGVIDNGTFDISGTTNGAAIANLSGTGIATLGAKTLTLTDVSGTFDGTIGGTGTLVRQGSGTWTLTGANSYSGATTISGGTLALGGAGSITSSSGVIDNGTFDISGTTGGASIANLSGTGIATLGTKTLTLTAASGTFDGTIGGTGALVKQGSGTWTLTGANSYSGATTISGGTLALSGAGSIASSSGVIDNGTFDISGTTNGAAIANLSGTGIATLGAKTLTLTDASGTFDGTIGGTGTLVRQGSGTWTLTGANSYSGATTISGGTLALGGAGSIASSSGVIDNGTFDISGTTGGASIANLSGTGIATLGTKTLTLTAASGTFDGTIGGTGALV
;
A
#
# COMPACT_ATOMS: atom_id res chain seq x y z
N MET A 1 -47.38 31.15 2.10
CA MET A 1 -48.84 30.90 2.29
C MET A 1 -49.16 29.67 1.46
N ASN A 2 -49.84 28.66 2.02
CA ASN A 2 -50.11 27.41 1.31
C ASN A 2 -51.30 27.59 0.36
N HIS A 3 -51.06 27.46 -0.95
CA HIS A 3 -52.11 27.47 -1.99
C HIS A 3 -52.50 26.03 -2.34
N ALA A 4 -53.80 25.76 -2.47
CA ALA A 4 -54.33 24.45 -2.87
C ALA A 4 -54.96 24.57 -4.27
N TYR A 5 -54.57 23.68 -5.18
CA TYR A 5 -54.97 23.70 -6.60
C TYR A 5 -55.72 22.41 -6.98
N ARG A 6 -56.68 22.51 -7.91
CA ARG A 6 -57.22 21.34 -8.63
C ARG A 6 -56.35 21.03 -9.84
N VAL A 7 -55.84 19.80 -9.90
CA VAL A 7 -55.02 19.26 -11.00
C VAL A 7 -55.76 18.15 -11.75
N VAL A 8 -55.64 18.12 -13.08
CA VAL A 8 -56.22 17.09 -13.96
C VAL A 8 -55.13 16.50 -14.85
N TRP A 9 -55.14 15.18 -15.05
CA TRP A 9 -54.18 14.45 -15.88
C TRP A 9 -54.47 14.68 -17.36
N ASN A 10 -53.51 15.25 -18.10
CA ASN A 10 -53.62 15.51 -19.53
C ASN A 10 -52.86 14.43 -20.32
N ALA A 11 -53.61 13.55 -20.99
CA ALA A 11 -53.06 12.40 -21.69
C ALA A 11 -52.26 12.74 -22.97
N SER A 12 -52.49 13.91 -23.60
CA SER A 12 -51.72 14.32 -24.80
C SER A 12 -50.39 15.00 -24.44
N LEU A 13 -50.27 15.52 -23.22
CA LEU A 13 -49.05 16.14 -22.70
C LEU A 13 -48.33 15.27 -21.66
N GLY A 14 -48.89 14.10 -21.31
CA GLY A 14 -48.29 13.15 -20.37
C GLY A 14 -48.06 13.69 -18.96
N GLY A 15 -48.89 14.64 -18.48
CA GLY A 15 -48.66 15.31 -17.19
C GLY A 15 -49.90 15.92 -16.53
N TRP A 16 -49.79 16.20 -15.23
CA TRP A 16 -50.84 16.86 -14.43
C TRP A 16 -50.83 18.39 -14.65
N GLN A 17 -51.97 18.98 -15.01
CA GLN A 17 -52.12 20.42 -15.19
C GLN A 17 -53.10 21.02 -14.19
N ALA A 18 -52.73 22.18 -13.59
CA ALA A 18 -53.60 22.90 -12.66
C ALA A 18 -54.65 23.72 -13.42
N VAL A 19 -55.93 23.53 -13.11
CA VAL A 19 -57.03 24.01 -13.98
C VAL A 19 -57.79 25.21 -13.39
N SER A 20 -57.69 25.46 -12.08
CA SER A 20 -58.16 26.71 -11.44
C SER A 20 -57.77 26.81 -9.96
N GLU A 21 -57.68 28.04 -9.45
CA GLU A 21 -57.53 28.37 -8.02
C GLU A 21 -58.93 28.65 -7.42
N LEU A 22 -59.31 27.94 -6.34
CA LEU A 22 -60.57 28.21 -5.63
C LEU A 22 -60.41 29.46 -4.75
N ALA A 23 -60.98 30.59 -5.17
CA ALA A 23 -60.90 31.84 -4.44
C ALA A 23 -61.58 31.77 -3.05
N ARG A 24 -60.99 32.44 -2.03
CA ARG A 24 -61.75 33.22 -1.03
C ARG A 24 -60.93 34.25 -0.23
N SER A 25 -61.45 35.48 -0.30
CA SER A 25 -61.70 36.50 0.74
C SER A 25 -60.64 36.85 1.81
N ALA A 26 -60.24 38.12 1.84
CA ALA A 26 -60.06 38.85 3.10
C ALA A 26 -60.32 40.36 2.96
N ALA A 27 -61.07 40.89 3.94
CA ALA A 27 -61.53 42.26 4.10
C ALA A 27 -60.43 43.23 4.56
N LYS A 28 -60.67 44.52 4.33
CA LYS A 28 -59.81 45.66 4.66
C LYS A 28 -60.47 46.52 5.75
N GLY A 29 -59.71 46.97 6.76
CA GLY A 29 -60.11 48.01 7.72
C GLY A 29 -58.91 48.92 8.04
N ILE A 30 -58.84 50.16 7.51
CA ILE A 30 -59.12 51.49 8.15
C ILE A 30 -57.91 51.97 9.00
N SER A 31 -57.31 53.16 8.90
CA SER A 31 -57.70 54.59 8.68
C SER A 31 -56.41 55.38 8.26
N ALA A 32 -56.35 56.57 7.63
CA ALA A 32 -57.23 57.74 7.63
C ALA A 32 -57.06 58.65 6.36
N LYS A 33 -58.14 59.42 6.13
CA LYS A 33 -58.55 60.47 5.13
C LYS A 33 -57.53 61.60 4.82
N ARG A 34 -57.63 62.47 3.79
CA ARG A 34 -58.42 62.79 2.55
C ARG A 34 -57.68 64.01 1.93
N GLY A 35 -57.67 64.37 0.64
CA GLY A 35 -58.29 63.91 -0.61
C GLY A 35 -57.85 64.82 -1.78
N GLY A 36 -57.97 64.35 -3.03
CA GLY A 36 -57.76 65.18 -4.24
C GLY A 36 -57.00 64.53 -5.42
N ALA A 37 -57.46 63.37 -5.88
CA ALA A 37 -57.20 62.66 -7.15
C ALA A 37 -55.95 62.98 -8.01
N ARG A 38 -54.89 62.17 -7.84
CA ARG A 38 -53.97 61.75 -8.91
C ARG A 38 -53.71 60.24 -8.79
N LYS A 39 -53.96 59.49 -9.87
CA LYS A 39 -53.86 58.01 -9.93
C LYS A 39 -52.37 57.63 -9.89
N ARG A 40 -51.94 57.05 -8.76
CA ARG A 40 -50.55 56.65 -8.46
C ARG A 40 -50.32 55.25 -9.05
N VAL A 41 -49.43 55.17 -10.04
CA VAL A 41 -48.85 53.94 -10.58
C VAL A 41 -47.64 53.57 -9.71
N VAL A 42 -47.67 52.37 -9.12
CA VAL A 42 -46.54 51.64 -8.49
C VAL A 42 -46.89 50.17 -8.73
N GLY A 43 -46.15 49.41 -9.55
CA GLY A 43 -44.95 48.66 -9.15
C GLY A 43 -45.33 47.52 -8.20
N THR A 44 -45.10 46.23 -8.45
CA THR A 44 -44.02 45.53 -9.15
C THR A 44 -44.32 44.02 -9.19
N GLY A 45 -43.78 43.32 -10.20
CA GLY A 45 -43.27 41.94 -10.09
C GLY A 45 -44.29 40.81 -10.18
N ALA A 46 -43.99 39.65 -10.75
CA ALA A 46 -42.89 39.21 -11.60
C ALA A 46 -43.47 38.02 -12.36
N ALA A 47 -43.45 38.08 -13.69
CA ALA A 47 -43.94 37.00 -14.53
C ALA A 47 -42.83 35.95 -14.65
N LEU A 48 -43.06 34.79 -14.04
CA LEU A 48 -42.35 33.56 -14.37
C LEU A 48 -43.00 33.01 -15.65
N THR A 49 -42.63 33.57 -16.80
CA THR A 49 -43.01 33.03 -18.11
C THR A 49 -41.91 32.10 -18.60
N ALA A 50 -42.16 30.80 -18.54
CA ALA A 50 -41.52 29.84 -19.42
C ALA A 50 -41.89 30.21 -20.86
N LEU A 51 -40.97 30.90 -21.55
CA LEU A 51 -41.10 31.20 -22.96
C LEU A 51 -40.65 29.97 -23.76
N SER A 52 -41.57 29.05 -24.00
CA SER A 52 -41.41 28.05 -25.06
C SER A 52 -41.46 28.78 -26.41
N LEU A 53 -40.30 29.07 -26.99
CA LEU A 53 -40.18 29.70 -28.30
C LEU A 53 -40.39 28.62 -29.38
N THR A 54 -41.62 28.46 -29.84
CA THR A 54 -41.92 27.73 -31.07
C THR A 54 -41.48 28.59 -32.26
N LEU A 55 -40.28 28.36 -32.78
CA LEU A 55 -39.80 28.97 -34.03
C LEU A 55 -40.42 28.24 -35.22
N ALA A 56 -41.51 28.79 -35.75
CA ALA A 56 -42.01 28.47 -37.08
C ALA A 56 -41.98 29.75 -37.93
N ALA A 57 -40.88 29.97 -38.64
CA ALA A 57 -40.83 30.86 -39.80
C ALA A 57 -39.86 30.26 -40.83
N THR A 58 -40.41 29.94 -41.99
CA THR A 58 -39.74 29.35 -43.14
C THR A 58 -38.81 30.36 -43.81
N GLY A 59 -37.52 30.01 -43.96
CA GLY A 59 -36.62 30.61 -44.95
C GLY A 59 -35.84 31.86 -44.52
N ALA A 60 -34.87 31.71 -43.62
CA ALA A 60 -33.66 32.55 -43.47
C ALA A 60 -32.68 31.79 -42.56
N HIS A 61 -31.37 31.90 -42.82
CA HIS A 61 -30.34 31.34 -41.94
C HIS A 61 -30.57 31.79 -40.49
N ALA A 62 -30.53 30.87 -39.53
CA ALA A 62 -30.64 31.22 -38.11
C ALA A 62 -29.29 31.79 -37.66
N ASP A 63 -29.09 33.10 -37.85
CA ASP A 63 -27.74 33.68 -37.87
C ASP A 63 -26.91 33.42 -36.61
N ASN A 64 -27.47 33.40 -35.39
CA ASN A 64 -26.70 33.17 -34.16
C ASN A 64 -27.52 32.59 -32.99
N LEU A 65 -26.91 31.79 -32.11
CA LEU A 65 -27.47 31.39 -30.81
C LEU A 65 -26.63 32.00 -29.67
N LEU A 66 -27.26 32.76 -28.78
CA LEU A 66 -26.63 33.30 -27.57
C LEU A 66 -27.31 32.73 -26.32
N VAL A 67 -26.53 32.06 -25.48
CA VAL A 67 -26.96 31.52 -24.19
C VAL A 67 -26.31 32.34 -23.09
N GLY A 68 -27.02 33.35 -22.57
CA GLY A 68 -26.49 34.32 -21.60
C GLY A 68 -26.93 35.75 -21.90
N THR A 69 -26.68 36.69 -20.99
CA THR A 69 -27.01 38.11 -21.15
C THR A 69 -25.76 38.96 -21.00
N GLY A 70 -25.56 39.91 -21.92
CA GLY A 70 -24.41 40.81 -21.89
C GLY A 70 -24.46 41.77 -20.70
N GLY A 71 -23.28 42.13 -20.17
CA GLY A 71 -23.10 43.15 -19.17
C GLY A 71 -23.44 44.54 -19.71
N ALA A 72 -24.08 45.37 -18.90
CA ALA A 72 -24.34 46.76 -19.23
C ALA A 72 -23.02 47.56 -19.36
N GLY A 73 -22.89 48.35 -20.42
CA GLY A 73 -21.72 49.21 -20.66
C GLY A 73 -21.79 50.56 -19.95
N GLY A 74 -20.65 51.09 -19.54
CA GLY A 74 -20.47 52.52 -19.25
C GLY A 74 -20.29 53.29 -20.56
N GLY A 75 -21.06 54.35 -20.79
CA GLY A 75 -21.27 54.97 -22.11
C GLY A 75 -20.04 55.31 -22.97
N ASN A 76 -20.29 55.47 -24.28
CA ASN A 76 -19.39 55.87 -25.39
C ASN A 76 -18.03 55.16 -25.55
N GLY A 77 -17.62 54.28 -24.63
CA GLY A 77 -16.50 53.36 -24.81
C GLY A 77 -16.93 52.19 -25.70
N GLY A 78 -16.10 51.83 -26.68
CA GLY A 78 -16.42 50.90 -27.75
C GLY A 78 -17.02 49.58 -27.29
N THR A 79 -17.96 49.08 -28.10
CA THR A 79 -18.48 47.71 -28.00
C THR A 79 -17.31 46.73 -28.06
N GLY A 80 -17.30 45.76 -27.14
CA GLY A 80 -16.33 44.66 -27.14
C GLY A 80 -16.42 43.94 -28.49
N SER A 81 -15.36 44.07 -29.30
CA SER A 81 -15.20 43.38 -30.56
C SER A 81 -14.53 42.03 -30.30
N ILE A 82 -15.15 40.93 -30.73
CA ILE A 82 -14.45 39.66 -30.91
C ILE A 82 -13.72 39.78 -32.25
N GLY A 83 -12.53 40.39 -32.21
CA GLY A 83 -11.74 40.69 -33.40
C GLY A 83 -10.83 39.53 -33.79
N GLY A 84 -11.18 38.82 -34.86
CA GLY A 84 -10.19 38.08 -35.63
C GLY A 84 -9.19 39.07 -36.24
N GLY A 85 -7.90 38.92 -35.95
CA GLY A 85 -6.86 39.70 -36.61
C GLY A 85 -6.92 39.48 -38.12
N GLY A 86 -7.03 40.57 -38.89
CA GLY A 86 -6.91 40.54 -40.36
C GLY A 86 -8.23 40.52 -41.14
N GLY A 87 -9.13 41.48 -40.94
CA GLY A 87 -10.12 41.86 -41.95
C GLY A 87 -11.37 40.98 -42.11
N GLY A 88 -11.64 40.05 -41.19
CA GLY A 88 -12.94 39.37 -41.09
C GLY A 88 -14.03 40.25 -40.44
N PRO A 89 -15.33 39.98 -40.67
CA PRO A 89 -16.42 40.79 -40.11
C PRO A 89 -16.37 40.77 -38.57
N ALA A 90 -16.29 41.96 -37.97
CA ALA A 90 -16.31 42.13 -36.53
C ALA A 90 -17.69 41.75 -35.97
N PHE A 91 -17.73 40.76 -35.07
CA PHE A 91 -18.93 40.46 -34.29
C PHE A 91 -19.08 41.53 -33.19
N PHE A 92 -20.10 42.36 -33.29
CA PHE A 92 -20.44 43.38 -32.31
C PHE A 92 -21.56 42.87 -31.39
N LEU A 93 -21.24 42.56 -30.12
CA LEU A 93 -22.28 42.48 -29.10
C LEU A 93 -22.74 43.92 -28.80
N ALA A 94 -23.99 44.25 -29.13
CA ALA A 94 -24.61 45.50 -28.70
C ALA A 94 -24.81 45.45 -27.18
N GLY A 95 -23.88 46.03 -26.42
CA GLY A 95 -24.09 46.34 -25.01
C GLY A 95 -25.23 47.34 -24.91
N GLY A 96 -26.40 46.91 -24.45
CA GLY A 96 -27.51 47.80 -24.16
C GLY A 96 -27.08 48.82 -23.10
N GLY A 97 -26.94 50.08 -23.49
CA GLY A 97 -26.68 51.17 -22.57
C GLY A 97 -27.88 51.34 -21.63
N GLY A 98 -27.68 51.05 -20.34
CA GLY A 98 -28.71 51.21 -19.32
C GLY A 98 -28.08 51.28 -17.93
N LEU A 99 -28.37 52.37 -17.22
CA LEU A 99 -27.96 52.60 -15.84
C LEU A 99 -28.61 51.56 -14.91
N GLY A 100 -27.80 50.89 -14.08
CA GLY A 100 -28.29 50.17 -12.90
C GLY A 100 -28.11 48.66 -12.96
N GLY A 101 -27.35 48.14 -11.99
CA GLY A 101 -26.98 46.74 -11.86
C GLY A 101 -28.17 45.79 -11.72
N LEU A 102 -28.18 44.77 -12.56
CA LEU A 102 -28.86 43.51 -12.28
C LEU A 102 -27.76 42.44 -12.15
N PRO A 103 -27.79 41.58 -11.12
CA PRO A 103 -26.90 40.44 -11.03
C PRO A 103 -27.10 39.54 -12.25
N GLY A 104 -26.01 39.06 -12.85
CA GLY A 104 -26.07 38.17 -14.00
C GLY A 104 -26.86 36.91 -13.66
N VAL A 105 -28.09 36.79 -14.19
CA VAL A 105 -28.91 35.59 -14.05
C VAL A 105 -28.31 34.51 -14.94
N THR A 106 -28.09 33.31 -14.40
CA THR A 106 -27.71 32.15 -15.20
C THR A 106 -28.83 31.83 -16.18
N GLN A 107 -28.52 31.80 -17.47
CA GLN A 107 -29.46 31.29 -18.48
C GLN A 107 -29.11 29.84 -18.78
N THR A 108 -30.00 28.92 -18.39
CA THR A 108 -29.89 27.49 -18.69
C THR A 108 -30.85 27.13 -19.82
N VAL A 109 -30.32 26.60 -20.91
CA VAL A 109 -31.10 26.04 -22.02
C VAL A 109 -30.93 24.53 -21.99
N VAL A 110 -32.03 23.81 -21.77
CA VAL A 110 -32.07 22.34 -21.81
C VAL A 110 -32.78 21.91 -23.09
N SER A 111 -32.17 20.97 -23.82
CA SER A 111 -32.72 20.45 -25.07
C SER A 111 -34.07 19.73 -24.86
N PRO A 112 -35.02 19.79 -25.83
CA PRO A 112 -36.23 18.97 -25.79
C PRO A 112 -35.90 17.46 -25.83
N VAL A 113 -36.83 16.63 -25.33
CA VAL A 113 -36.72 15.15 -25.21
C VAL A 113 -35.94 14.46 -26.34
N SER A 114 -35.17 13.43 -25.98
CA SER A 114 -34.18 12.72 -26.79
C SER A 114 -34.56 12.52 -28.27
N GLY A 115 -33.65 12.86 -29.18
CA GLY A 115 -33.77 12.64 -30.63
C GLY A 115 -34.08 13.87 -31.50
N GLY A 116 -34.29 15.06 -30.91
CA GLY A 116 -34.49 16.32 -31.65
C GLY A 116 -33.20 17.09 -31.98
N SER A 117 -33.25 18.04 -32.93
CA SER A 117 -32.21 19.06 -33.12
C SER A 117 -32.63 20.37 -32.45
N ILE A 118 -31.67 21.11 -31.89
CA ILE A 118 -31.95 22.46 -31.37
C ILE A 118 -31.97 23.49 -32.52
N GLY A 119 -33.06 23.49 -33.31
CA GLY A 119 -33.25 24.39 -34.45
C GLY A 119 -32.49 23.98 -35.73
N PRO A 120 -32.71 24.71 -36.85
CA PRO A 120 -31.87 24.60 -38.05
C PRO A 120 -30.52 25.27 -37.77
N SER A 121 -29.43 24.74 -38.33
CA SER A 121 -28.03 25.14 -38.07
C SER A 121 -27.80 26.64 -37.80
N TYR A 122 -26.94 26.96 -36.84
CA TYR A 122 -26.53 28.33 -36.51
C TYR A 122 -25.17 28.66 -37.12
N ASP A 123 -24.91 29.91 -37.54
CA ASP A 123 -23.55 30.27 -37.98
C ASP A 123 -22.62 30.46 -36.78
N TYR A 124 -23.06 31.16 -35.73
CA TYR A 124 -22.30 31.30 -34.49
C TYR A 124 -23.10 30.91 -33.26
N VAL A 125 -22.42 30.32 -32.28
CA VAL A 125 -22.99 30.03 -30.97
C VAL A 125 -22.07 30.59 -29.90
N VAL A 126 -22.63 31.33 -28.94
CA VAL A 126 -21.89 31.86 -27.78
C VAL A 126 -22.65 31.46 -26.51
N ILE A 127 -21.93 30.84 -25.58
CA ILE A 127 -22.46 30.42 -24.29
C ILE A 127 -21.71 31.21 -23.22
N GLY A 128 -22.40 32.09 -22.52
CA GLY A 128 -21.82 33.11 -21.64
C GLY A 128 -22.05 34.52 -22.18
N GLY A 129 -22.48 35.44 -21.33
CA GLY A 129 -22.73 36.82 -21.69
C GLY A 129 -21.44 37.63 -21.87
N GLY A 130 -21.35 38.51 -22.86
CA GLY A 130 -20.20 39.41 -23.00
C GLY A 130 -20.12 40.45 -21.87
N GLY A 131 -18.92 40.91 -21.53
CA GLY A 131 -18.70 42.00 -20.58
C GLY A 131 -19.05 43.37 -21.18
N GLY A 132 -19.54 44.29 -20.35
CA GLY A 132 -19.82 45.67 -20.76
C GLY A 132 -18.55 46.46 -21.02
N GLY A 133 -18.59 47.42 -21.95
CA GLY A 133 -17.47 48.35 -22.18
C GLY A 133 -17.28 49.31 -20.98
N GLY A 134 -16.03 49.68 -20.71
CA GLY A 134 -15.70 50.76 -19.79
C GLY A 134 -15.99 52.12 -20.42
N SER A 135 -16.42 53.10 -19.62
CA SER A 135 -16.69 54.45 -20.13
C SER A 135 -15.40 55.18 -20.50
N GLY A 136 -15.51 56.20 -21.35
CA GLY A 136 -14.45 57.21 -21.53
C GLY A 136 -14.20 58.05 -20.27
N SER A 137 -13.78 59.31 -20.45
CA SER A 137 -13.47 60.27 -19.36
C SER A 137 -14.48 60.19 -18.21
N GLY A 138 -14.00 59.84 -17.01
CA GLY A 138 -14.83 59.63 -15.81
C GLY A 138 -14.68 58.25 -15.16
N GLY A 139 -14.01 57.28 -15.81
CA GLY A 139 -13.48 56.08 -15.15
C GLY A 139 -14.50 55.00 -14.73
N VAL A 140 -15.69 54.94 -15.32
CA VAL A 140 -16.70 53.92 -14.94
C VAL A 140 -16.39 52.58 -15.59
N ASN A 141 -16.20 51.54 -14.78
CA ASN A 141 -15.95 50.20 -15.27
C ASN A 141 -17.22 49.57 -15.88
N GLY A 142 -17.03 48.75 -16.91
CA GLY A 142 -18.11 47.96 -17.49
C GLY A 142 -18.60 46.85 -16.57
N ALA A 143 -19.88 46.47 -16.70
CA ALA A 143 -20.45 45.39 -15.91
C ALA A 143 -20.00 44.00 -16.40
N MET A 144 -19.98 43.02 -15.51
CA MET A 144 -19.71 41.63 -15.89
C MET A 144 -20.85 41.04 -16.71
N GLY A 145 -20.53 40.14 -17.65
CA GLY A 145 -21.53 39.33 -18.36
C GLY A 145 -22.14 38.25 -17.47
N SER A 146 -23.33 37.76 -17.82
CA SER A 146 -23.98 36.66 -17.07
C SER A 146 -23.46 35.28 -17.47
N THR A 147 -23.59 34.30 -16.58
CA THR A 147 -23.30 32.90 -16.90
C THR A 147 -24.30 32.35 -17.92
N GLY A 148 -23.82 31.55 -18.86
CA GLY A 148 -24.63 30.77 -19.80
C GLY A 148 -24.39 29.28 -19.62
N GLU A 149 -25.45 28.49 -19.70
CA GLU A 149 -25.41 27.03 -19.59
C GLU A 149 -26.29 26.41 -20.68
N LEU A 150 -25.72 25.50 -21.48
CA LEU A 150 -26.41 24.76 -22.53
C LEU A 150 -26.21 23.26 -22.30
N ASP A 151 -27.30 22.55 -21.99
CA ASP A 151 -27.29 21.11 -21.75
C ASP A 151 -28.01 20.39 -22.89
N LEU A 152 -27.27 19.53 -23.59
CA LEU A 152 -27.72 18.73 -24.71
C LEU A 152 -27.75 17.25 -24.32
N THR A 153 -28.92 16.61 -24.44
CA THR A 153 -29.08 15.18 -24.13
C THR A 153 -29.70 14.46 -25.32
N GLY A 154 -28.90 13.65 -26.03
CA GLY A 154 -29.35 12.91 -27.22
C GLY A 154 -29.84 13.80 -28.37
N THR A 155 -29.37 15.05 -28.42
CA THR A 155 -29.79 16.04 -29.43
C THR A 155 -28.62 16.57 -30.24
N THR A 156 -28.90 17.05 -31.45
CA THR A 156 -27.87 17.61 -32.35
C THR A 156 -27.88 19.14 -32.36
N LEU A 157 -26.70 19.75 -32.28
CA LEU A 157 -26.42 21.16 -32.54
C LEU A 157 -25.43 21.28 -33.70
N ASN A 158 -25.80 22.01 -34.74
CA ASN A 158 -24.93 22.30 -35.88
C ASN A 158 -24.53 23.78 -35.86
N VAL A 159 -23.22 24.04 -35.87
CA VAL A 159 -22.61 25.36 -35.90
C VAL A 159 -21.80 25.50 -37.20
N GLY A 160 -22.20 26.38 -38.10
CA GLY A 160 -21.56 26.61 -39.39
C GLY A 160 -20.15 27.20 -39.26
N ASN A 161 -19.99 28.22 -38.42
CA ASN A 161 -18.73 28.89 -38.16
C ASN A 161 -18.26 28.60 -36.72
N ASN A 162 -18.37 29.55 -35.78
CA ASN A 162 -17.67 29.44 -34.50
C ASN A 162 -18.59 29.18 -33.32
N LEU A 163 -18.15 28.30 -32.42
CA LEU A 163 -18.75 28.04 -31.12
C LEU A 163 -17.81 28.56 -30.03
N TYR A 164 -18.29 29.49 -29.21
CA TYR A 164 -17.59 30.02 -28.04
C TYR A 164 -18.29 29.57 -26.77
N VAL A 165 -17.55 28.93 -25.87
CA VAL A 165 -18.02 28.53 -24.54
C VAL A 165 -17.33 29.44 -23.52
N GLY A 166 -17.88 30.61 -23.30
CA GLY A 166 -17.35 31.70 -22.48
C GLY A 166 -17.65 33.04 -23.13
N GLY A 167 -18.11 34.02 -22.36
CA GLY A 167 -18.41 35.36 -22.85
C GLY A 167 -17.13 36.18 -23.06
N ALA A 168 -17.08 37.01 -24.11
CA ALA A 168 -15.95 37.92 -24.32
C ALA A 168 -15.88 39.02 -23.25
N GLY A 169 -14.68 39.49 -22.91
CA GLY A 169 -14.49 40.67 -22.07
C GLY A 169 -14.88 41.96 -22.78
N GLY A 170 -15.34 42.95 -22.00
CA GLY A 170 -15.66 44.28 -22.50
C GLY A 170 -14.41 45.10 -22.82
N GLY A 171 -14.50 46.01 -23.78
CA GLY A 171 -13.40 46.92 -24.11
C GLY A 171 -13.15 47.95 -22.99
N GLY A 172 -11.90 48.34 -22.79
CA GLY A 172 -11.53 49.46 -21.94
C GLY A 172 -11.88 50.80 -22.59
N GLY A 173 -12.28 51.78 -21.78
CA GLY A 173 -12.58 53.12 -22.24
C GLY A 173 -11.32 53.92 -22.59
N ALA A 174 -11.41 54.81 -23.58
CA ALA A 174 -10.35 55.78 -23.88
C ALA A 174 -10.43 56.96 -22.89
N GLY A 175 -9.33 57.23 -22.19
CA GLY A 175 -9.18 58.45 -21.39
C GLY A 175 -9.03 59.70 -22.26
N ASN A 176 -9.05 60.88 -21.64
CA ASN A 176 -8.88 62.16 -22.33
C ASN A 176 -7.44 62.70 -22.23
N SER A 177 -7.12 63.70 -23.07
CA SER A 177 -5.80 64.36 -23.08
C SER A 177 -5.45 65.13 -21.80
N PHE A 178 -6.38 65.24 -20.84
CA PHE A 178 -6.22 65.97 -19.58
C PHE A 178 -5.85 65.07 -18.38
N GLY A 179 -5.68 63.75 -18.60
CA GLY A 179 -5.18 62.82 -17.58
C GLY A 179 -6.26 61.99 -16.87
N ASP A 180 -7.53 62.12 -17.25
CA ASP A 180 -8.58 61.25 -16.71
C ASP A 180 -8.44 59.85 -17.28
N ARG A 181 -8.29 58.85 -16.39
CA ARG A 181 -8.25 57.46 -16.79
C ARG A 181 -9.60 56.99 -17.33
N GLY A 182 -9.58 56.27 -18.45
CA GLY A 182 -10.75 55.55 -18.96
C GLY A 182 -11.16 54.41 -18.00
N GLY A 183 -12.43 54.06 -18.00
CA GLY A 183 -12.95 52.94 -17.20
C GLY A 183 -12.49 51.59 -17.77
N ASN A 184 -12.28 50.60 -16.91
CA ASN A 184 -11.93 49.25 -17.36
C ASN A 184 -13.15 48.55 -17.99
N GLY A 185 -12.92 47.68 -18.95
CA GLY A 185 -13.94 46.77 -19.45
C GLY A 185 -14.41 45.78 -18.38
N GLY A 186 -15.68 45.38 -18.46
CA GLY A 186 -16.24 44.33 -17.61
C GLY A 186 -15.80 42.95 -18.05
N ASN A 187 -15.71 42.00 -17.12
CA ASN A 187 -15.36 40.63 -17.48
C ASN A 187 -16.50 39.94 -18.23
N GLY A 188 -16.15 39.04 -19.14
CA GLY A 188 -17.11 38.12 -19.74
C GLY A 188 -17.71 37.16 -18.71
N GLY A 189 -18.96 36.74 -18.95
CA GLY A 189 -19.64 35.74 -18.15
C GLY A 189 -19.18 34.33 -18.51
N ASN A 190 -19.24 33.41 -17.54
CA ASN A 190 -18.80 32.04 -17.77
C ASN A 190 -19.75 31.29 -18.70
N GLY A 191 -19.24 30.31 -19.44
CA GLY A 191 -20.02 29.43 -20.30
C GLY A 191 -19.86 27.97 -19.90
N THR A 192 -20.97 27.23 -19.85
CA THR A 192 -20.97 25.77 -19.67
C THR A 192 -21.74 25.12 -20.81
N LEU A 193 -21.12 24.15 -21.49
CA LEU A 193 -21.77 23.30 -22.48
C LEU A 193 -21.65 21.84 -22.03
N THR A 194 -22.77 21.15 -21.92
CA THR A 194 -22.80 19.73 -21.53
C THR A 194 -23.41 18.89 -22.65
N LEU A 195 -22.70 17.85 -23.09
CA LEU A 195 -23.20 16.84 -24.02
C LEU A 195 -23.32 15.51 -23.29
N THR A 196 -24.53 14.95 -23.28
CA THR A 196 -24.86 13.63 -22.71
C THR A 196 -25.81 12.83 -23.61
N GLY A 197 -26.01 11.55 -23.30
CA GLY A 197 -27.03 10.70 -23.93
C GLY A 197 -26.89 10.58 -25.45
N GLY A 198 -25.68 10.62 -25.99
CA GLY A 198 -25.42 10.60 -27.44
C GLY A 198 -25.61 11.94 -28.17
N ALA A 199 -25.68 13.06 -27.45
CA ALA A 199 -25.78 14.39 -28.07
C ALA A 199 -24.61 14.65 -29.03
N THR A 200 -24.87 15.32 -30.15
CA THR A 200 -23.85 15.62 -31.16
C THR A 200 -23.74 17.13 -31.38
N VAL A 201 -22.54 17.69 -31.29
CA VAL A 201 -22.25 19.08 -31.69
C VAL A 201 -21.30 19.03 -32.89
N ALA A 202 -21.69 19.63 -34.00
CA ALA A 202 -20.82 19.82 -35.16
C ALA A 202 -20.42 21.29 -35.31
N VAL A 203 -19.13 21.57 -35.48
CA VAL A 203 -18.60 22.93 -35.68
C VAL A 203 -17.78 22.98 -36.97
N GLY A 204 -18.18 23.85 -37.90
CA GLY A 204 -17.51 24.02 -39.20
C GLY A 204 -16.32 24.99 -39.18
N GLY A 205 -16.29 25.94 -38.24
CA GLY A 205 -15.20 26.89 -38.00
C GLY A 205 -14.50 26.60 -36.67
N GLN A 206 -14.30 27.62 -35.83
CA GLN A 206 -13.54 27.48 -34.58
C GLN A 206 -14.41 27.04 -33.39
N LEU A 207 -13.90 26.14 -32.55
CA LEU A 207 -14.36 25.97 -31.18
C LEU A 207 -13.35 26.60 -30.20
N GLU A 208 -13.83 27.53 -29.38
CA GLU A 208 -13.04 28.10 -28.28
C GLU A 208 -13.78 27.91 -26.95
N ILE A 209 -13.11 27.25 -26.01
CA ILE A 209 -13.58 27.15 -24.62
C ILE A 209 -12.87 28.25 -23.83
N GLY A 210 -13.62 29.26 -23.42
CA GLY A 210 -13.15 30.49 -22.82
C GLY A 210 -13.57 31.69 -23.65
N GLY A 211 -13.73 32.82 -22.98
CA GLY A 211 -13.92 34.10 -23.63
C GLY A 211 -12.60 34.74 -24.01
N VAL A 212 -12.60 35.46 -25.14
CA VAL A 212 -11.52 36.37 -25.47
C VAL A 212 -11.54 37.59 -24.54
N GLY A 213 -10.37 38.06 -24.11
CA GLY A 213 -10.26 39.31 -23.36
C GLY A 213 -10.67 40.52 -24.21
N GLY A 214 -11.22 41.54 -23.56
CA GLY A 214 -11.50 42.81 -24.22
C GLY A 214 -10.21 43.57 -24.55
N ALA A 215 -10.25 44.37 -25.60
CA ALA A 215 -9.15 45.28 -25.92
C ALA A 215 -9.08 46.43 -24.90
N GLY A 216 -7.87 46.83 -24.48
CA GLY A 216 -7.67 48.08 -23.74
C GLY A 216 -7.96 49.30 -24.61
N GLY A 217 -8.18 50.46 -23.98
CA GLY A 217 -8.36 51.70 -24.74
C GLY A 217 -7.07 52.17 -25.43
N ALA A 218 -7.20 52.94 -26.51
CA ALA A 218 -6.10 53.25 -27.43
C ALA A 218 -5.11 54.37 -26.99
N CYS A 219 -5.25 54.95 -25.79
CA CYS A 219 -4.43 56.09 -25.32
C CYS A 219 -3.69 55.77 -24.01
N GLY A 220 -2.60 56.49 -23.70
CA GLY A 220 -1.78 56.24 -22.49
C GLY A 220 -2.48 56.43 -21.13
N CYS A 221 -3.70 56.97 -21.12
CA CYS A 221 -4.61 57.08 -19.97
C CYS A 221 -5.84 56.15 -20.10
N SER A 222 -5.76 55.06 -20.88
CA SER A 222 -6.89 54.16 -21.09
C SER A 222 -7.19 53.24 -19.91
N GLY A 223 -8.45 52.79 -19.87
CA GLY A 223 -8.85 51.64 -19.06
C GLY A 223 -8.38 50.34 -19.71
N ASN A 224 -8.12 49.34 -18.88
CA ASN A 224 -7.80 47.99 -19.33
C ASN A 224 -9.05 47.31 -19.90
N GLY A 225 -8.88 46.41 -20.85
CA GLY A 225 -9.97 45.52 -21.26
C GLY A 225 -10.34 44.55 -20.14
N GLY A 226 -11.60 44.11 -20.13
CA GLY A 226 -12.05 43.07 -19.20
C GLY A 226 -11.51 41.70 -19.59
N ALA A 227 -11.37 40.80 -18.63
CA ALA A 227 -11.03 39.41 -18.93
C ALA A 227 -12.19 38.71 -19.66
N GLY A 228 -11.89 37.70 -20.47
CA GLY A 228 -12.93 36.80 -20.96
C GLY A 228 -13.48 35.92 -19.83
N GLY A 229 -14.71 35.43 -20.00
CA GLY A 229 -15.33 34.47 -19.08
C GLY A 229 -14.70 33.08 -19.20
N ALA A 230 -14.72 32.31 -18.11
CA ALA A 230 -14.25 30.94 -18.15
C ALA A 230 -15.21 30.04 -18.93
N GLY A 231 -14.67 29.05 -19.63
CA GLY A 231 -15.46 28.06 -20.35
C GLY A 231 -15.35 26.66 -19.77
N VAL A 232 -16.44 25.91 -19.76
CA VAL A 232 -16.47 24.49 -19.40
C VAL A 232 -17.23 23.71 -20.48
N LEU A 233 -16.56 22.74 -21.12
CA LEU A 233 -17.22 21.78 -22.00
C LEU A 233 -17.18 20.40 -21.35
N ASN A 234 -18.34 19.82 -21.06
CA ASN A 234 -18.49 18.46 -20.57
C ASN A 234 -18.91 17.54 -21.73
N LEU A 235 -18.16 16.48 -21.94
CA LEU A 235 -18.34 15.55 -23.05
C LEU A 235 -18.44 14.11 -22.52
N GLY A 236 -19.65 13.69 -22.14
CA GLY A 236 -19.92 12.39 -21.52
C GLY A 236 -21.07 11.61 -22.15
N ASP A 237 -21.30 10.40 -21.66
CA ASP A 237 -22.43 9.51 -22.03
C ASP A 237 -22.62 9.35 -23.55
N GLY A 238 -21.52 9.10 -24.27
CA GLY A 238 -21.53 8.93 -25.73
C GLY A 238 -21.74 10.22 -26.54
N GLY A 239 -21.69 11.39 -25.89
CA GLY A 239 -21.70 12.68 -26.58
C GLY A 239 -20.58 12.77 -27.62
N THR A 240 -20.84 13.41 -28.76
CA THR A 240 -19.90 13.55 -29.87
C THR A 240 -19.68 15.01 -30.22
N LEU A 241 -18.43 15.44 -30.25
CA LEU A 241 -18.00 16.71 -30.79
C LEU A 241 -17.30 16.48 -32.15
N ASN A 242 -17.86 17.04 -33.22
CA ASN A 242 -17.36 16.90 -34.58
C ASN A 242 -16.77 18.22 -35.11
N LEU A 243 -15.47 18.22 -35.46
CA LEU A 243 -14.68 19.41 -35.82
C LEU A 243 -14.00 19.29 -37.20
N THR A 244 -14.70 18.75 -38.21
CA THR A 244 -14.14 18.40 -39.55
C THR A 244 -13.31 19.49 -40.24
N SER A 245 -13.56 20.77 -39.98
CA SER A 245 -12.86 21.91 -40.61
C SER A 245 -12.37 22.95 -39.59
N GLY A 246 -12.38 22.61 -38.30
CA GLY A 246 -12.27 23.57 -37.22
C GLY A 246 -10.95 23.58 -36.45
N THR A 247 -10.63 24.72 -35.86
CA THR A 247 -9.60 24.82 -34.81
C THR A 247 -10.24 24.59 -33.44
N PHE A 248 -9.47 24.05 -32.49
CA PHE A 248 -9.93 23.83 -31.12
C PHE A 248 -8.97 24.47 -30.12
N ILE A 249 -9.44 25.49 -29.41
CA ILE A 249 -8.69 26.23 -28.39
C ILE A 249 -9.38 26.09 -27.04
N ILE A 250 -8.59 25.85 -25.99
CA ILE A 250 -9.00 25.94 -24.58
C ILE A 250 -8.22 27.10 -23.97
N GLY A 251 -8.92 28.18 -23.65
CA GLY A 251 -8.35 29.39 -23.05
C GLY A 251 -7.88 29.17 -21.61
N GLY A 252 -7.12 30.14 -21.09
CA GLY A 252 -6.68 30.13 -19.70
C GLY A 252 -7.87 30.19 -18.73
N GLY A 253 -7.87 29.33 -17.71
CA GLY A 253 -8.99 29.21 -16.76
C GLY A 253 -10.21 28.42 -17.26
N SER A 254 -10.14 27.87 -18.47
CA SER A 254 -11.19 27.03 -19.06
C SER A 254 -10.89 25.53 -18.95
N ALA A 255 -11.94 24.70 -19.06
CA ALA A 255 -11.83 23.26 -18.94
C ALA A 255 -12.58 22.50 -20.06
N LEU A 256 -11.92 21.49 -20.61
CA LEU A 256 -12.57 20.39 -21.31
C LEU A 256 -12.61 19.18 -20.39
N ASN A 257 -13.81 18.69 -20.08
CA ASN A 257 -14.02 17.48 -19.31
C ASN A 257 -14.48 16.35 -20.25
N ILE A 258 -13.71 15.28 -20.32
CA ILE A 258 -14.06 14.03 -20.99
C ILE A 258 -14.68 13.10 -19.95
N GLY A 259 -15.96 12.79 -20.13
CA GLY A 259 -16.88 12.39 -19.06
C GLY A 259 -17.77 13.57 -18.64
N ASN A 260 -18.54 13.41 -17.56
CA ASN A 260 -19.34 14.51 -17.01
C ASN A 260 -18.51 15.41 -16.06
N ALA A 261 -19.11 16.48 -15.53
CA ALA A 261 -18.42 17.46 -14.68
C ALA A 261 -18.00 16.90 -13.30
N THR A 262 -18.59 15.79 -12.85
CA THR A 262 -18.24 15.12 -11.59
C THR A 262 -17.24 13.99 -11.85
N ALA A 263 -16.25 13.83 -10.98
CA ALA A 263 -15.36 12.66 -11.06
C ALA A 263 -16.19 11.36 -10.92
N ASP A 264 -15.85 10.33 -11.71
CA ASP A 264 -16.44 8.98 -11.71
C ASP A 264 -17.92 8.85 -12.14
N GLY A 265 -18.45 9.81 -12.91
CA GLY A 265 -19.90 9.90 -13.15
C GLY A 265 -20.47 9.41 -14.49
N ALA A 266 -19.66 9.13 -15.52
CA ALA A 266 -20.16 8.87 -16.88
C ALA A 266 -19.10 8.23 -17.81
N THR A 267 -19.54 7.54 -18.87
CA THR A 267 -18.66 7.11 -19.96
C THR A 267 -18.17 8.32 -20.75
N ALA A 268 -17.00 8.21 -21.38
CA ALA A 268 -16.43 9.28 -22.18
C ALA A 268 -17.26 9.55 -23.44
N GLY A 269 -17.34 10.82 -23.85
CA GLY A 269 -17.72 11.18 -25.21
C GLY A 269 -16.52 11.22 -26.18
N ALA A 270 -16.80 11.45 -27.45
CA ALA A 270 -15.83 11.38 -28.53
C ALA A 270 -15.60 12.74 -29.20
N ILE A 271 -14.35 13.02 -29.55
CA ILE A 271 -13.99 14.13 -30.44
C ILE A 271 -13.55 13.54 -31.77
N VAL A 272 -14.22 13.92 -32.85
CA VAL A 272 -13.98 13.40 -34.20
C VAL A 272 -13.76 14.55 -35.19
N GLY A 273 -13.09 14.25 -36.30
CA GLY A 273 -12.91 15.19 -37.42
C GLY A 273 -11.85 16.28 -37.22
N LEU A 274 -11.26 16.43 -36.03
CA LEU A 274 -10.20 17.40 -35.80
C LEU A 274 -8.92 17.02 -36.59
N ALA A 275 -8.54 17.84 -37.58
CA ALA A 275 -7.35 17.61 -38.39
C ALA A 275 -6.03 18.09 -37.75
N GLY A 276 -6.11 18.94 -36.72
CA GLY A 276 -4.97 19.57 -36.05
C GLY A 276 -4.80 19.15 -34.58
N SER A 277 -4.20 20.06 -33.80
CA SER A 277 -4.06 19.87 -32.35
C SER A 277 -5.10 20.68 -31.57
N ILE A 278 -5.45 20.20 -30.38
CA ILE A 278 -6.14 20.97 -29.36
C ILE A 278 -5.10 21.90 -28.72
N THR A 279 -5.29 23.21 -28.87
CA THR A 279 -4.46 24.21 -28.20
C THR A 279 -4.96 24.39 -26.77
N ASN A 280 -4.39 23.61 -25.85
CA ASN A 280 -4.74 23.62 -24.44
C ASN A 280 -3.91 24.67 -23.67
N ASN A 281 -4.52 25.79 -23.31
CA ASN A 281 -3.97 26.77 -22.36
C ASN A 281 -4.72 26.76 -21.01
N GLY A 282 -5.72 25.89 -20.86
CA GLY A 282 -6.50 25.68 -19.64
C GLY A 282 -6.25 24.29 -19.08
N SER A 283 -7.31 23.51 -18.89
CA SER A 283 -7.21 22.12 -18.44
C SER A 283 -8.01 21.15 -19.33
N ILE A 284 -7.44 19.98 -19.60
CA ILE A 284 -8.19 18.81 -20.07
C ILE A 284 -8.29 17.81 -18.92
N ASN A 285 -9.50 17.44 -18.54
CA ASN A 285 -9.77 16.51 -17.45
C ASN A 285 -10.46 15.26 -17.97
N PHE A 286 -9.84 14.09 -17.78
CA PHE A 286 -10.45 12.79 -18.02
C PHE A 286 -11.14 12.33 -16.73
N ASN A 287 -12.46 12.52 -16.67
CA ASN A 287 -13.31 12.15 -15.53
C ASN A 287 -14.02 10.80 -15.72
N GLN A 288 -13.73 10.12 -16.84
CA GLN A 288 -14.39 8.89 -17.29
C GLN A 288 -14.01 7.63 -16.50
N SER A 289 -14.92 6.66 -16.43
CA SER A 289 -14.76 5.35 -15.76
C SER A 289 -14.71 4.15 -16.72
N ASP A 290 -14.58 4.39 -18.02
CA ASP A 290 -14.40 3.37 -19.05
C ASP A 290 -13.15 2.52 -18.77
N ALA A 291 -13.31 1.20 -18.93
CA ALA A 291 -12.20 0.26 -18.78
C ALA A 291 -11.04 0.57 -19.73
N SER A 292 -11.33 1.13 -20.91
CA SER A 292 -10.36 1.58 -21.90
C SER A 292 -10.96 2.63 -22.81
N TYR A 293 -10.45 3.87 -22.75
CA TYR A 293 -10.83 4.98 -23.62
C TYR A 293 -9.62 5.49 -24.42
N THR A 294 -9.72 5.52 -25.75
CA THR A 294 -8.63 6.02 -26.60
C THR A 294 -8.84 7.48 -26.98
N PHE A 295 -7.86 8.32 -26.65
CA PHE A 295 -7.82 9.72 -27.04
C PHE A 295 -6.67 9.95 -28.04
N SER A 296 -7.06 10.13 -29.31
CA SER A 296 -6.11 10.21 -30.43
C SER A 296 -5.74 11.62 -30.89
N ASN A 297 -6.38 12.65 -30.34
CA ASN A 297 -6.12 14.03 -30.73
C ASN A 297 -4.80 14.53 -30.11
N VAL A 298 -4.00 15.26 -30.89
CA VAL A 298 -2.78 15.91 -30.39
C VAL A 298 -3.17 17.04 -29.44
N ILE A 299 -2.52 17.09 -28.28
CA ILE A 299 -2.67 18.17 -27.29
C ILE A 299 -1.39 19.01 -27.29
N ALA A 300 -1.54 20.32 -27.48
CA ALA A 300 -0.47 21.32 -27.47
C ALA A 300 -0.80 22.44 -26.46
N GLY A 301 0.14 23.36 -26.23
CA GLY A 301 -0.08 24.55 -25.39
C GLY A 301 0.45 24.43 -23.95
N ALA A 302 0.19 25.44 -23.13
CA ALA A 302 0.75 25.55 -21.78
C ALA A 302 -0.13 24.93 -20.67
N GLY A 303 -1.31 24.44 -21.03
CA GLY A 303 -2.32 23.91 -20.10
C GLY A 303 -1.98 22.52 -19.55
N THR A 304 -2.80 22.09 -18.59
CA THR A 304 -2.62 20.83 -17.87
C THR A 304 -3.49 19.72 -18.43
N VAL A 305 -3.06 18.47 -18.21
CA VAL A 305 -3.87 17.27 -18.45
C VAL A 305 -4.06 16.51 -17.14
N THR A 306 -5.29 16.17 -16.79
CA THR A 306 -5.61 15.51 -15.51
C THR A 306 -6.44 14.25 -15.75
N GLN A 307 -6.03 13.11 -15.21
CA GLN A 307 -6.88 11.91 -15.08
C GLN A 307 -7.49 11.92 -13.66
N ASN A 308 -8.81 12.07 -13.59
CA ASN A 308 -9.58 12.05 -12.34
C ASN A 308 -10.47 10.81 -12.22
N GLY A 309 -10.87 10.22 -13.34
CA GLY A 309 -11.74 9.05 -13.33
C GLY A 309 -10.99 7.75 -13.11
N SER A 310 -11.71 6.76 -12.59
CA SER A 310 -11.22 5.40 -12.31
C SER A 310 -10.87 4.58 -13.56
N GLY A 311 -11.23 5.04 -14.76
CA GLY A 311 -10.98 4.34 -16.02
C GLY A 311 -9.52 4.37 -16.49
N THR A 312 -9.28 3.77 -17.66
CA THR A 312 -7.96 3.83 -18.34
C THR A 312 -8.05 4.73 -19.57
N THR A 313 -7.25 5.79 -19.59
CA THR A 313 -7.12 6.67 -20.77
C THR A 313 -5.87 6.30 -21.57
N ILE A 314 -6.05 5.89 -22.82
CA ILE A 314 -5.00 5.58 -23.79
C ILE A 314 -4.69 6.84 -24.58
N LEU A 315 -3.51 7.43 -24.32
CA LEU A 315 -3.01 8.57 -25.10
C LEU A 315 -2.10 8.05 -26.22
N THR A 316 -2.52 8.21 -27.46
CA THR A 316 -1.77 7.70 -28.64
C THR A 316 -0.98 8.77 -29.37
N ALA A 317 -1.41 10.04 -29.27
CA ALA A 317 -0.81 11.16 -29.98
C ALA A 317 0.55 11.60 -29.42
N ALA A 318 1.39 12.19 -30.28
CA ALA A 318 2.62 12.86 -29.87
C ALA A 318 2.29 14.24 -29.30
N ASN A 319 2.16 14.33 -27.99
CA ASN A 319 1.69 15.53 -27.31
C ASN A 319 2.84 16.50 -27.02
N THR A 320 2.56 17.81 -27.06
CA THR A 320 3.56 18.87 -26.83
C THR A 320 3.21 19.80 -25.67
N TYR A 321 2.09 19.56 -24.98
CA TYR A 321 1.69 20.39 -23.85
C TYR A 321 2.74 20.41 -22.73
N SER A 322 2.96 21.59 -22.13
CA SER A 322 4.02 21.81 -21.15
C SER A 322 3.53 21.96 -19.71
N GLY A 323 2.22 22.10 -19.48
CA GLY A 323 1.65 22.29 -18.13
C GLY A 323 1.73 21.06 -17.22
N GLY A 324 2.07 19.90 -17.77
CA GLY A 324 2.22 18.64 -17.04
C GLY A 324 0.97 17.77 -17.01
N THR A 325 1.14 16.56 -16.49
CA THR A 325 0.11 15.52 -16.40
C THR A 325 -0.09 15.15 -14.94
N THR A 326 -1.33 15.18 -14.45
CA THR A 326 -1.69 14.75 -13.10
C THR A 326 -2.61 13.54 -13.15
N VAL A 327 -2.36 12.51 -12.35
CA VAL A 327 -3.17 11.28 -12.30
C VAL A 327 -3.66 11.06 -10.87
N ASN A 328 -4.91 11.45 -10.62
CA ASN A 328 -5.56 11.37 -9.32
C ASN A 328 -6.28 10.02 -9.10
N ALA A 329 -6.74 9.38 -10.17
CA ALA A 329 -7.33 8.03 -10.14
C ALA A 329 -7.09 7.32 -11.48
N GLY A 330 -7.47 6.05 -11.57
CA GLY A 330 -7.37 5.27 -12.81
C GLY A 330 -5.95 5.17 -13.36
N LEU A 331 -5.83 4.91 -14.66
CA LEU A 331 -4.56 4.75 -15.34
C LEU A 331 -4.47 5.62 -16.60
N ILE A 332 -3.27 6.10 -16.91
CA ILE A 332 -2.94 6.57 -18.27
C ILE A 332 -2.07 5.49 -18.94
N HIS A 333 -2.58 4.93 -20.03
CA HIS A 333 -1.85 4.02 -20.90
C HIS A 333 -1.07 4.80 -21.95
N PHE A 334 0.23 4.50 -22.09
CA PHE A 334 1.12 5.22 -23.00
C PHE A 334 2.12 4.30 -23.71
N SER A 335 2.40 4.63 -24.96
CA SER A 335 3.33 3.88 -25.82
C SER A 335 4.75 4.45 -25.87
N ASN A 336 4.90 5.74 -25.53
CA ASN A 336 6.18 6.42 -25.39
C ASN A 336 6.01 7.68 -24.52
N GLY A 337 7.11 8.21 -23.98
CA GLY A 337 7.06 9.37 -23.08
C GLY A 337 6.43 10.64 -23.68
N GLY A 338 6.47 10.81 -25.02
CA GLY A 338 5.85 11.94 -25.71
C GLY A 338 4.32 11.93 -25.64
N ASN A 339 3.68 10.78 -25.36
CA ASN A 339 2.24 10.73 -25.12
C ASN A 339 1.83 11.52 -23.86
N LEU A 340 2.73 11.72 -22.90
CA LEU A 340 2.50 12.47 -21.66
C LEU A 340 2.90 13.96 -21.78
N GLY A 341 3.05 14.49 -23.00
CA GLY A 341 3.51 15.87 -23.21
C GLY A 341 4.97 16.08 -22.81
N THR A 342 5.35 17.33 -22.55
CA THR A 342 6.72 17.73 -22.19
C THR A 342 6.88 18.12 -20.71
N GLY A 343 5.77 18.41 -20.01
CA GLY A 343 5.79 18.77 -18.59
C GLY A 343 6.03 17.58 -17.65
N ASN A 344 6.10 17.86 -16.34
CA ASN A 344 6.26 16.82 -15.33
C ASN A 344 4.97 16.00 -15.15
N VAL A 345 5.13 14.79 -14.60
CA VAL A 345 4.04 13.87 -14.27
C VAL A 345 3.87 13.84 -12.75
N THR A 346 2.64 13.96 -12.27
CA THR A 346 2.28 13.88 -10.85
C THR A 346 1.31 12.72 -10.64
N LEU A 347 1.63 11.79 -9.75
CA LEU A 347 0.73 10.69 -9.36
C LEU A 347 0.23 10.94 -7.94
N ASN A 348 -1.09 10.93 -7.77
CA ASN A 348 -1.75 11.17 -6.50
C ASN A 348 -3.01 10.30 -6.37
N GLY A 349 -2.83 8.98 -6.47
CA GLY A 349 -3.89 7.97 -6.34
C GLY A 349 -4.08 7.12 -7.60
N GLY A 350 -3.79 7.67 -8.78
CA GLY A 350 -3.79 6.92 -10.04
C GLY A 350 -2.40 6.42 -10.46
N GLY A 351 -2.29 5.96 -11.70
CA GLY A 351 -1.03 5.41 -12.21
C GLY A 351 -0.80 5.53 -13.71
N LEU A 352 0.32 4.96 -14.11
CA LEU A 352 0.71 4.81 -15.52
C LEU A 352 0.74 3.33 -15.89
N GLN A 353 0.29 3.03 -17.10
CA GLN A 353 0.40 1.71 -17.70
C GLN A 353 1.27 1.77 -18.96
N TRP A 354 2.32 0.95 -19.02
CA TRP A 354 3.15 0.86 -20.21
C TRP A 354 2.43 0.04 -21.29
N ALA A 355 2.42 0.53 -22.54
CA ALA A 355 2.00 -0.29 -23.67
C ALA A 355 2.94 -1.50 -23.85
N ALA A 356 2.45 -2.56 -24.49
CA ALA A 356 3.28 -3.72 -24.79
C ALA A 356 4.53 -3.33 -25.60
N GLY A 357 5.71 -3.78 -25.15
CA GLY A 357 7.01 -3.47 -25.75
C GLY A 357 7.60 -2.11 -25.36
N ASN A 358 6.91 -1.29 -24.57
CA ASN A 358 7.43 0.00 -24.10
C ASN A 358 8.22 -0.18 -22.80
N THR A 359 9.45 0.35 -22.75
CA THR A 359 10.33 0.33 -21.58
C THR A 359 10.81 1.74 -21.17
N THR A 360 10.12 2.78 -21.64
CA THR A 360 10.48 4.19 -21.37
C THR A 360 10.64 4.45 -19.87
N ASP A 361 11.78 4.98 -19.44
CA ASP A 361 11.99 5.48 -18.09
C ASP A 361 11.31 6.85 -17.91
N ILE A 362 10.34 6.93 -17.00
CA ILE A 362 9.61 8.18 -16.70
C ILE A 362 10.16 8.89 -15.46
N SER A 363 11.05 8.25 -14.70
CA SER A 363 11.42 8.66 -13.34
C SER A 363 11.96 10.09 -13.24
N SER A 364 12.67 10.58 -14.26
CA SER A 364 13.20 11.95 -14.30
C SER A 364 12.13 13.03 -14.51
N ARG A 365 10.94 12.64 -14.96
CA ARG A 365 9.78 13.53 -15.15
C ARG A 365 8.78 13.45 -13.99
N LEU A 366 8.99 12.53 -13.04
CA LEU A 366 8.07 12.32 -11.92
C LEU A 366 8.28 13.40 -10.86
N ASN A 367 7.21 14.12 -10.51
CA ASN A 367 7.18 14.91 -9.27
C ASN A 367 7.11 13.97 -8.05
N VAL A 368 7.39 14.50 -6.85
CA VAL A 368 7.16 13.74 -5.62
C VAL A 368 5.72 13.20 -5.57
N LEU A 369 5.55 11.94 -5.18
CA LEU A 369 4.25 11.29 -5.09
C LEU A 369 3.36 12.00 -4.08
N GLY A 370 2.10 12.23 -4.48
CA GLY A 370 1.09 12.80 -3.61
C GLY A 370 0.69 11.85 -2.47
N ALA A 371 -0.19 12.31 -1.57
CA ALA A 371 -0.59 11.56 -0.36
C ALA A 371 -1.19 10.18 -0.68
N TYR A 372 -1.82 10.03 -1.84
CA TYR A 372 -2.45 8.78 -2.24
C TYR A 372 -1.53 7.84 -3.05
N GLY A 373 -0.26 8.22 -3.26
CA GLY A 373 0.73 7.39 -3.94
C GLY A 373 0.58 7.32 -5.45
N GLY A 374 1.27 6.36 -6.07
CA GLY A 374 1.24 6.15 -7.51
C GLY A 374 1.30 4.67 -7.90
N THR A 375 0.57 4.30 -8.96
CA THR A 375 0.62 2.96 -9.54
C THR A 375 1.50 2.92 -10.78
N PHE A 376 2.39 1.93 -10.86
CA PHE A 376 3.20 1.62 -12.05
C PHE A 376 2.80 0.23 -12.55
N ASP A 377 1.93 0.21 -13.56
CA ASP A 377 1.53 -1.01 -14.23
C ASP A 377 2.46 -1.29 -15.41
N THR A 378 3.38 -2.22 -15.19
CA THR A 378 4.34 -2.65 -16.22
C THR A 378 3.70 -3.39 -17.38
N ASN A 379 2.47 -3.91 -17.23
CA ASN A 379 1.73 -4.60 -18.27
C ASN A 379 2.54 -5.71 -19.01
N GLY A 380 3.41 -6.41 -18.27
CA GLY A 380 4.27 -7.46 -18.81
C GLY A 380 5.65 -7.01 -19.31
N ASN A 381 5.97 -5.72 -19.27
CA ASN A 381 7.26 -5.19 -19.69
C ASN A 381 8.29 -5.14 -18.55
N ASP A 382 9.58 -5.23 -18.91
CA ASP A 382 10.67 -4.94 -17.98
C ASP A 382 11.09 -3.46 -18.10
N VAL A 383 10.74 -2.67 -17.09
CA VAL A 383 10.96 -1.23 -17.03
C VAL A 383 12.02 -0.93 -15.98
N THR A 384 12.99 -0.08 -16.31
CA THR A 384 13.98 0.43 -15.35
C THR A 384 13.72 1.91 -15.06
N MET A 385 13.68 2.27 -13.78
CA MET A 385 13.65 3.66 -13.31
C MET A 385 15.01 4.03 -12.70
N ALA A 386 15.67 5.00 -13.33
CA ALA A 386 17.02 5.42 -12.96
C ALA A 386 17.08 6.53 -11.91
N THR A 387 16.02 7.34 -11.79
CA THR A 387 15.94 8.44 -10.83
C THR A 387 15.13 8.02 -9.60
N GLY A 388 15.55 8.50 -8.43
CA GLY A 388 14.88 8.17 -7.17
C GLY A 388 13.48 8.78 -7.08
N ILE A 389 12.53 7.98 -6.62
CA ILE A 389 11.15 8.39 -6.38
C ILE A 389 11.04 8.94 -4.94
N GLY A 390 10.43 10.10 -4.77
CA GLY A 390 10.17 10.71 -3.46
C GLY A 390 8.68 10.97 -3.24
N GLY A 391 8.32 11.42 -2.04
CA GLY A 391 6.94 11.82 -1.69
C GLY A 391 6.39 11.11 -0.46
N VAL A 392 5.20 11.51 -0.03
CA VAL A 392 4.57 10.92 1.16
C VAL A 392 3.78 9.64 0.85
N GLY A 393 3.28 9.52 -0.39
CA GLY A 393 2.51 8.37 -0.83
C GLY A 393 3.36 7.13 -1.13
N GLY A 394 2.68 5.99 -1.25
CA GLY A 394 3.28 4.70 -1.55
C GLY A 394 3.43 4.42 -3.04
N VAL A 395 4.10 3.31 -3.34
CA VAL A 395 4.27 2.80 -4.71
C VAL A 395 3.49 1.49 -4.86
N THR A 396 2.63 1.41 -5.87
CA THR A 396 1.98 0.16 -6.26
C THR A 396 2.60 -0.34 -7.57
N LYS A 397 3.34 -1.45 -7.52
CA LYS A 397 3.83 -2.17 -8.68
C LYS A 397 2.77 -3.17 -9.16
N ALA A 398 2.27 -2.96 -10.37
CA ALA A 398 1.30 -3.84 -11.04
C ALA A 398 1.84 -4.39 -12.38
N GLY A 399 1.07 -5.29 -12.98
CA GLY A 399 1.40 -5.96 -14.24
C GLY A 399 2.46 -7.05 -14.09
N ALA A 400 2.47 -8.01 -15.01
CA ALA A 400 3.29 -9.23 -14.90
C ALA A 400 4.80 -9.02 -15.11
N GLY A 401 5.23 -7.85 -15.60
CA GLY A 401 6.63 -7.57 -15.92
C GLY A 401 7.45 -7.12 -14.71
N THR A 402 8.71 -6.74 -14.95
CA THR A 402 9.63 -6.27 -13.91
C THR A 402 9.67 -4.75 -13.85
N LEU A 403 9.56 -4.17 -12.66
CA LEU A 403 9.97 -2.78 -12.41
C LEU A 403 11.28 -2.79 -11.64
N THR A 404 12.35 -2.29 -12.24
CA THR A 404 13.67 -2.19 -11.60
C THR A 404 13.93 -0.77 -11.12
N LEU A 405 14.14 -0.58 -9.82
CA LEU A 405 14.55 0.69 -9.23
C LEU A 405 16.06 0.66 -8.99
N THR A 406 16.80 1.60 -9.60
CA THR A 406 18.28 1.61 -9.51
C THR A 406 18.88 2.71 -8.64
N ALA A 407 18.07 3.69 -8.25
CA ALA A 407 18.42 4.75 -7.32
C ALA A 407 17.77 4.55 -5.94
N ALA A 408 18.28 5.27 -4.94
CA ALA A 408 17.65 5.34 -3.63
C ALA A 408 16.32 6.10 -3.72
N ASN A 409 15.25 5.48 -3.24
CA ASN A 409 13.92 6.07 -3.21
C ASN A 409 13.60 6.55 -1.80
N SER A 410 13.02 7.73 -1.71
CA SER A 410 12.75 8.47 -0.46
C SER A 410 11.26 8.56 -0.13
N TYR A 411 10.39 7.87 -0.88
CA TYR A 411 8.97 7.85 -0.57
C TYR A 411 8.71 7.13 0.75
N SER A 412 7.80 7.65 1.56
CA SER A 412 7.51 7.12 2.90
C SER A 412 6.34 6.15 2.97
N GLY A 413 5.43 6.19 1.99
CA GLY A 413 4.29 5.28 1.95
C GLY A 413 4.70 3.83 1.67
N ALA A 414 3.75 2.91 1.87
CA ALA A 414 3.99 1.48 1.66
C ALA A 414 4.28 1.15 0.19
N THR A 415 5.14 0.17 -0.02
CA THR A 415 5.36 -0.45 -1.32
C THR A 415 4.45 -1.66 -1.45
N THR A 416 3.55 -1.67 -2.44
CA THR A 416 2.68 -2.81 -2.74
C THR A 416 3.08 -3.43 -4.06
N ILE A 417 3.39 -4.72 -4.07
CA ILE A 417 3.67 -5.50 -5.28
C ILE A 417 2.42 -6.34 -5.52
N SER A 418 1.53 -5.89 -6.39
CA SER A 418 0.28 -6.61 -6.70
C SER A 418 0.47 -7.69 -7.76
N GLY A 419 1.57 -7.63 -8.53
CA GLY A 419 1.93 -8.64 -9.52
C GLY A 419 3.29 -8.35 -10.20
N GLY A 420 3.81 -9.36 -10.87
CA GLY A 420 5.14 -9.32 -11.50
C GLY A 420 6.26 -9.12 -10.47
N THR A 421 7.35 -8.51 -10.91
CA THR A 421 8.55 -8.33 -10.07
C THR A 421 8.81 -6.86 -9.77
N LEU A 422 9.03 -6.50 -8.52
CA LEU A 422 9.74 -5.28 -8.14
C LEU A 422 11.19 -5.64 -7.81
N ALA A 423 12.12 -5.20 -8.65
CA ALA A 423 13.54 -5.44 -8.48
C ALA A 423 14.25 -4.19 -7.96
N LEU A 424 15.18 -4.37 -7.03
CA LEU A 424 16.16 -3.36 -6.65
C LEU A 424 17.50 -3.71 -7.29
N GLY A 425 18.06 -2.79 -8.08
CA GLY A 425 19.32 -2.98 -8.80
C GLY A 425 20.38 -1.95 -8.40
N GLY A 426 21.66 -2.33 -8.37
CA GLY A 426 22.76 -1.38 -8.11
C GLY A 426 22.63 -0.69 -6.75
N ALA A 427 22.37 0.62 -6.74
CA ALA A 427 22.15 1.42 -5.53
C ALA A 427 20.66 1.55 -5.15
N GLY A 428 19.78 0.80 -5.82
CA GLY A 428 18.35 0.75 -5.59
C GLY A 428 18.01 0.47 -4.12
N SER A 429 17.19 1.32 -3.53
CA SER A 429 16.75 1.18 -2.13
C SER A 429 15.34 1.73 -1.96
N ILE A 430 14.57 1.11 -1.06
CA ILE A 430 13.24 1.56 -0.63
C ILE A 430 13.16 1.64 0.91
N ALA A 431 14.30 1.84 1.57
CA ALA A 431 14.41 1.81 3.03
C ALA A 431 13.53 2.84 3.77
N SER A 432 13.12 3.91 3.09
CA SER A 432 12.18 4.90 3.63
C SER A 432 10.72 4.46 3.57
N SER A 433 10.38 3.41 2.80
CA SER A 433 9.01 2.90 2.74
C SER A 433 8.58 2.35 4.10
N SER A 434 7.32 2.61 4.47
CA SER A 434 6.72 2.08 5.69
C SER A 434 6.57 0.55 5.71
N GLY A 435 6.82 -0.13 4.59
CA GLY A 435 6.81 -1.60 4.50
C GLY A 435 6.52 -2.08 3.09
N VAL A 436 6.77 -3.37 2.86
CA VAL A 436 6.52 -4.05 1.58
C VAL A 436 5.37 -5.04 1.76
N ILE A 437 4.30 -4.87 0.99
CA ILE A 437 3.23 -5.84 0.81
C ILE A 437 3.50 -6.57 -0.51
N ASP A 438 4.11 -7.75 -0.43
CA ASP A 438 4.51 -8.54 -1.58
C ASP A 438 3.49 -9.64 -1.92
N ASN A 439 2.76 -9.47 -3.02
CA ASN A 439 1.91 -10.50 -3.63
C ASN A 439 2.41 -10.90 -5.03
N GLY A 440 3.64 -10.50 -5.39
CA GLY A 440 4.32 -10.84 -6.63
C GLY A 440 5.71 -11.38 -6.34
N THR A 441 6.74 -10.68 -6.78
CA THR A 441 8.12 -10.97 -6.43
C THR A 441 8.85 -9.70 -6.02
N PHE A 442 9.42 -9.70 -4.81
CA PHE A 442 10.39 -8.70 -4.37
C PHE A 442 11.82 -9.22 -4.58
N ASP A 443 12.54 -8.66 -5.54
CA ASP A 443 13.89 -9.11 -5.89
C ASP A 443 14.95 -8.08 -5.47
N ILE A 444 15.88 -8.48 -4.59
CA ILE A 444 17.01 -7.66 -4.15
C ILE A 444 18.35 -8.20 -4.64
N SER A 445 18.34 -9.26 -5.45
CA SER A 445 19.54 -9.97 -5.90
C SER A 445 20.49 -9.09 -6.71
N GLY A 446 19.94 -8.10 -7.42
CA GLY A 446 20.67 -7.11 -8.20
C GLY A 446 21.28 -5.95 -7.41
N THR A 447 21.02 -5.84 -6.09
CA THR A 447 21.55 -4.75 -5.26
C THR A 447 23.04 -4.89 -4.97
N THR A 448 23.73 -3.78 -4.70
CA THR A 448 25.15 -3.81 -4.30
C THR A 448 25.29 -4.29 -2.86
N ASN A 449 24.52 -3.70 -1.93
CA ASN A 449 24.66 -3.85 -0.48
C ASN A 449 23.47 -4.57 0.20
N GLY A 450 22.62 -5.26 -0.56
CA GLY A 450 21.35 -5.75 -0.03
C GLY A 450 20.30 -4.66 0.12
N ALA A 451 19.26 -4.97 0.89
CA ALA A 451 18.13 -4.08 1.10
C ALA A 451 17.76 -4.01 2.58
N ALA A 452 17.31 -2.84 3.01
CA ALA A 452 16.63 -2.65 4.28
C ALA A 452 15.21 -2.17 4.02
N ILE A 453 14.23 -2.73 4.73
CA ILE A 453 12.82 -2.36 4.68
C ILE A 453 12.22 -2.40 6.09
N ALA A 454 11.16 -1.64 6.34
CA ALA A 454 10.52 -1.64 7.66
C ALA A 454 9.83 -2.97 7.97
N ASN A 455 9.03 -3.47 7.03
CA ASN A 455 8.22 -4.68 7.16
C ASN A 455 8.12 -5.43 5.83
N LEU A 456 7.86 -6.74 5.88
CA LEU A 456 7.53 -7.59 4.73
C LEU A 456 6.29 -8.44 5.06
N SER A 457 5.24 -8.31 4.26
CA SER A 457 3.98 -9.08 4.37
C SER A 457 3.46 -9.49 3.00
N GLY A 458 2.39 -10.28 2.95
CA GLY A 458 1.79 -10.79 1.72
C GLY A 458 2.13 -12.26 1.42
N THR A 459 1.83 -12.70 0.20
CA THR A 459 1.88 -14.10 -0.24
C THR A 459 2.92 -14.38 -1.33
N GLY A 460 3.72 -13.38 -1.71
CA GLY A 460 4.64 -13.41 -2.84
C GLY A 460 5.96 -14.16 -2.60
N ILE A 461 6.98 -13.78 -3.35
CA ILE A 461 8.32 -14.38 -3.32
C ILE A 461 9.37 -13.31 -3.10
N ALA A 462 10.12 -13.41 -2.01
CA ALA A 462 11.32 -12.59 -1.81
C ALA A 462 12.57 -13.31 -2.34
N THR A 463 13.23 -12.73 -3.34
CA THR A 463 14.46 -13.26 -3.96
C THR A 463 15.68 -12.48 -3.48
N LEU A 464 16.53 -13.12 -2.68
CA LEU A 464 17.67 -12.47 -2.04
C LEU A 464 18.92 -12.45 -2.93
N GLY A 465 19.05 -13.40 -3.86
CA GLY A 465 20.35 -13.71 -4.45
C GLY A 465 21.36 -14.02 -3.34
N ALA A 466 22.56 -13.42 -3.38
CA ALA A 466 23.57 -13.51 -2.32
C ALA A 466 23.52 -12.32 -1.33
N LYS A 467 22.42 -11.57 -1.28
CA LYS A 467 22.33 -10.29 -0.58
C LYS A 467 21.58 -10.40 0.75
N THR A 468 21.87 -9.47 1.66
CA THR A 468 21.19 -9.39 2.94
C THR A 468 19.88 -8.63 2.82
N LEU A 469 18.79 -9.21 3.32
CA LEU A 469 17.55 -8.49 3.59
C LEU A 469 17.47 -8.14 5.08
N THR A 470 17.38 -6.85 5.39
CA THR A 470 17.23 -6.33 6.75
C THR A 470 15.81 -5.80 6.97
N LEU A 471 15.16 -6.29 8.02
CA LEU A 471 13.83 -5.86 8.46
C LEU A 471 13.98 -5.04 9.74
N THR A 472 13.64 -3.74 9.71
CA THR A 472 13.98 -2.82 10.80
C THR A 472 12.90 -2.64 11.88
N ASP A 473 11.62 -2.80 11.54
CA ASP A 473 10.50 -2.62 12.49
C ASP A 473 9.32 -3.52 12.12
N VAL A 474 9.58 -4.82 12.17
CA VAL A 474 8.69 -5.81 11.54
C VAL A 474 7.63 -6.32 12.52
N SER A 475 6.37 -6.17 12.10
CA SER A 475 5.21 -6.79 12.73
C SER A 475 4.25 -7.37 11.68
N GLY A 476 3.68 -8.54 11.97
CA GLY A 476 2.69 -9.19 11.12
C GLY A 476 3.18 -10.52 10.53
N THR A 477 2.57 -10.92 9.43
CA THR A 477 2.76 -12.25 8.82
C THR A 477 3.21 -12.12 7.37
N PHE A 478 4.19 -12.93 6.98
CA PHE A 478 4.53 -13.20 5.59
C PHE A 478 4.20 -14.66 5.28
N ASP A 479 3.23 -14.84 4.38
CA ASP A 479 2.75 -16.16 3.95
C ASP A 479 3.50 -16.67 2.72
N GLY A 480 4.24 -15.78 2.07
CA GLY A 480 5.09 -16.08 0.93
C GLY A 480 6.34 -16.90 1.26
N THR A 481 7.23 -17.00 0.28
CA THR A 481 8.50 -17.72 0.41
C THR A 481 9.70 -16.81 0.22
N ILE A 482 10.77 -17.08 0.94
CA ILE A 482 12.05 -16.38 0.84
C ILE A 482 13.10 -17.35 0.29
N GLY A 483 13.81 -16.97 -0.77
CA GLY A 483 14.80 -17.81 -1.45
C GLY A 483 16.11 -17.09 -1.77
N GLY A 484 17.16 -17.85 -2.07
CA GLY A 484 18.50 -17.35 -2.40
C GLY A 484 19.59 -17.83 -1.43
N THR A 485 20.84 -17.41 -1.63
CA THR A 485 21.97 -17.72 -0.74
C THR A 485 22.28 -16.62 0.27
N GLY A 486 21.55 -15.51 0.19
CA GLY A 486 21.67 -14.34 1.04
C GLY A 486 21.16 -14.58 2.46
N THR A 487 21.40 -13.58 3.32
CA THR A 487 21.09 -13.64 4.75
C THR A 487 19.84 -12.83 5.08
N LEU A 488 19.22 -13.18 6.20
CA LEU A 488 18.05 -12.47 6.74
C LEU A 488 18.41 -11.86 8.08
N VAL A 489 18.19 -10.55 8.25
CA VAL A 489 18.39 -9.85 9.51
C VAL A 489 17.08 -9.23 9.94
N ARG A 490 16.58 -9.67 11.10
CA ARG A 490 15.39 -9.14 11.72
C ARG A 490 15.76 -8.26 12.91
N GLN A 491 15.21 -7.06 12.96
CA GLN A 491 15.36 -6.08 14.02
C GLN A 491 13.98 -5.58 14.48
N GLY A 492 13.96 -4.65 15.44
CA GLY A 492 12.74 -4.10 16.01
C GLY A 492 12.11 -5.00 17.08
N SER A 493 11.12 -4.47 17.81
CA SER A 493 10.52 -5.14 18.96
C SER A 493 9.28 -5.97 18.64
N GLY A 494 8.75 -5.90 17.41
CA GLY A 494 7.52 -6.59 17.02
C GLY A 494 7.64 -8.12 16.96
N THR A 495 6.60 -8.77 16.42
CA THR A 495 6.61 -10.19 16.06
C THR A 495 6.39 -10.33 14.56
N TRP A 496 7.29 -11.01 13.87
CA TRP A 496 7.13 -11.36 12.46
C TRP A 496 7.02 -12.85 12.28
N THR A 497 5.90 -13.28 11.70
CA THR A 497 5.57 -14.69 11.52
C THR A 497 5.79 -15.10 10.08
N LEU A 498 6.63 -16.11 9.87
CA LEU A 498 6.77 -16.81 8.60
C LEU A 498 5.85 -18.03 8.59
N THR A 499 4.94 -18.11 7.63
CA THR A 499 4.06 -19.29 7.48
C THR A 499 4.38 -20.13 6.25
N GLY A 500 5.10 -19.58 5.28
CA GLY A 500 5.63 -20.28 4.12
C GLY A 500 6.92 -21.07 4.40
N ALA A 501 7.21 -22.06 3.55
CA ALA A 501 8.45 -22.81 3.58
C ALA A 501 9.57 -22.03 2.87
N ASN A 502 10.56 -21.55 3.62
CA ASN A 502 11.62 -20.71 3.10
C ASN A 502 12.85 -21.54 2.70
N SER A 503 13.42 -21.22 1.54
CA SER A 503 14.52 -21.96 0.91
C SER A 503 15.85 -21.23 0.91
N TYR A 504 15.92 -20.04 1.52
CA TYR A 504 17.19 -19.31 1.62
C TYR A 504 18.22 -20.06 2.47
N SER A 505 19.50 -19.98 2.08
CA SER A 505 20.58 -20.75 2.74
C SER A 505 21.56 -19.92 3.57
N GLY A 506 21.55 -18.59 3.44
CA GLY A 506 22.30 -17.73 4.35
C GLY A 506 21.72 -17.74 5.76
N ALA A 507 22.49 -17.22 6.72
CA ALA A 507 22.11 -17.22 8.13
C ALA A 507 20.90 -16.33 8.41
N THR A 508 20.15 -16.70 9.44
CA THR A 508 19.04 -15.91 10.00
C THR A 508 19.54 -15.24 11.28
N THR A 509 19.55 -13.91 11.33
CA THR A 509 19.91 -13.14 12.53
C THR A 509 18.67 -12.46 13.10
N ILE A 510 18.36 -12.73 14.37
CA ILE A 510 17.29 -12.07 15.13
C ILE A 510 17.99 -11.13 16.11
N SER A 511 18.07 -9.84 15.78
CA SER A 511 18.75 -8.84 16.60
C SER A 511 17.88 -8.26 17.73
N GLY A 512 16.56 -8.49 17.67
CA GLY A 512 15.57 -8.06 18.67
C GLY A 512 14.17 -8.52 18.25
N GLY A 513 13.18 -8.46 19.15
CA GLY A 513 11.79 -8.90 18.92
C GLY A 513 11.65 -10.40 18.64
N THR A 514 10.51 -10.83 18.10
CA THR A 514 10.22 -12.25 17.79
C THR A 514 10.20 -12.59 16.30
N LEU A 515 11.04 -13.54 15.87
CA LEU A 515 10.81 -14.29 14.63
C LEU A 515 10.01 -15.55 14.97
N ALA A 516 8.77 -15.61 14.50
CA ALA A 516 7.90 -16.76 14.70
C ALA A 516 7.80 -17.62 13.42
N LEU A 517 7.78 -18.93 13.59
CA LEU A 517 7.38 -19.87 12.55
C LEU A 517 5.96 -20.37 12.87
N GLY A 518 5.04 -20.23 11.92
CA GLY A 518 3.63 -20.61 12.07
C GLY A 518 3.17 -21.58 11.00
N GLY A 519 2.24 -22.50 11.31
CA GLY A 519 1.67 -23.39 10.30
C GLY A 519 2.71 -24.30 9.64
N ALA A 520 2.93 -24.13 8.34
CA ALA A 520 3.97 -24.83 7.55
C ALA A 520 5.30 -24.05 7.49
N GLY A 521 5.40 -22.94 8.23
CA GLY A 521 6.55 -22.06 8.28
C GLY A 521 7.83 -22.80 8.59
N SER A 522 8.85 -22.63 7.75
CA SER A 522 10.14 -23.32 7.90
C SER A 522 11.30 -22.47 7.40
N ILE A 523 12.46 -22.63 8.04
CA ILE A 523 13.76 -22.06 7.64
C ILE A 523 14.86 -23.14 7.61
N THR A 524 14.49 -24.41 7.34
CA THR A 524 15.42 -25.57 7.40
C THR A 524 16.69 -25.40 6.58
N SER A 525 16.63 -24.66 5.47
CA SER A 525 17.79 -24.43 4.59
C SER A 525 18.77 -23.39 5.15
N SER A 526 18.36 -22.58 6.13
CA SER A 526 19.22 -21.58 6.76
C SER A 526 20.45 -22.24 7.37
N SER A 527 21.62 -21.64 7.12
CA SER A 527 22.90 -22.10 7.68
C SER A 527 22.99 -21.93 9.21
N GLY A 528 22.04 -21.26 9.84
CA GLY A 528 21.91 -21.17 11.29
C GLY A 528 21.11 -19.96 11.74
N VAL A 529 20.67 -20.02 12.99
CA VAL A 529 19.98 -18.91 13.66
C VAL A 529 20.92 -18.29 14.69
N ILE A 530 21.16 -17.00 14.56
CA ILE A 530 21.79 -16.15 15.56
C ILE A 530 20.66 -15.40 16.26
N ASP A 531 20.22 -15.92 17.40
CA ASP A 531 19.10 -15.40 18.16
C ASP A 531 19.55 -14.52 19.32
N ASN A 532 19.33 -13.22 19.21
CA ASN A 532 19.46 -12.21 20.27
C ASN A 532 18.11 -11.57 20.63
N GLY A 533 17.00 -12.12 20.11
CA GLY A 533 15.63 -11.73 20.42
C GLY A 533 14.86 -12.95 20.90
N THR A 534 13.81 -13.30 20.17
CA THR A 534 13.05 -14.53 20.37
C THR A 534 12.92 -15.30 19.06
N PHE A 535 13.31 -16.57 19.06
CA PHE A 535 12.96 -17.54 18.03
C PHE A 535 11.78 -18.41 18.51
N ASP A 536 10.61 -18.22 17.93
CA ASP A 536 9.39 -18.93 18.34
C ASP A 536 8.95 -19.95 17.29
N ILE A 537 8.86 -21.23 17.67
CA ILE A 537 8.38 -22.31 16.80
C ILE A 537 7.06 -22.91 17.28
N SER A 538 6.46 -22.34 18.34
CA SER A 538 5.28 -22.89 19.01
C SER A 538 4.05 -22.96 18.09
N GLY A 539 3.98 -22.06 17.10
CA GLY A 539 2.92 -21.99 16.09
C GLY A 539 3.07 -22.97 14.93
N THR A 540 4.17 -23.71 14.82
CA THR A 540 4.38 -24.68 13.72
C THR A 540 3.51 -25.92 13.86
N THR A 541 3.19 -26.60 12.76
CA THR A 541 2.45 -27.87 12.81
C THR A 541 3.36 -29.03 13.21
N GLY A 542 4.56 -29.13 12.63
CA GLY A 542 5.50 -30.25 12.80
C GLY A 542 6.78 -29.97 13.60
N GLY A 543 6.91 -28.80 14.23
CA GLY A 543 8.18 -28.34 14.80
C GLY A 543 9.11 -27.71 13.77
N ALA A 544 10.36 -27.51 14.15
CA ALA A 544 11.35 -26.83 13.33
C ALA A 544 12.66 -27.62 13.27
N SER A 545 13.31 -27.55 12.12
CA SER A 545 14.67 -28.03 11.92
C SER A 545 15.53 -26.87 11.45
N ILE A 546 16.69 -26.66 12.05
CA ILE A 546 17.67 -25.63 11.66
C ILE A 546 19.09 -26.21 11.76
N ALA A 547 20.05 -25.63 11.05
CA ALA A 547 21.43 -26.10 11.11
C ALA A 547 22.06 -25.87 12.50
N ASN A 548 21.99 -24.64 13.01
CA ASN A 548 22.58 -24.24 14.29
C ASN A 548 21.72 -23.20 15.02
N LEU A 549 21.87 -23.12 16.35
CA LEU A 549 21.30 -22.06 17.19
C LEU A 549 22.41 -21.46 18.06
N SER A 550 22.55 -20.13 18.03
CA SER A 550 23.55 -19.36 18.79
C SER A 550 22.98 -18.01 19.21
N GLY A 551 23.70 -17.25 20.04
CA GLY A 551 23.27 -15.94 20.53
C GLY A 551 22.76 -15.98 21.98
N THR A 552 22.13 -14.89 22.41
CA THR A 552 21.73 -14.63 23.81
C THR A 552 20.22 -14.57 24.04
N GLY A 553 19.41 -14.90 23.03
CA GLY A 553 17.97 -14.72 23.00
C GLY A 553 17.15 -15.81 23.70
N ILE A 554 15.91 -15.98 23.27
CA ILE A 554 14.95 -16.95 23.81
C ILE A 554 14.40 -17.83 22.69
N ALA A 555 14.62 -19.14 22.79
CA ALA A 555 13.92 -20.10 21.93
C ALA A 555 12.64 -20.59 22.59
N THR A 556 11.49 -20.32 21.97
CA THR A 556 10.16 -20.75 22.45
C THR A 556 9.67 -21.94 21.65
N LEU A 557 9.59 -23.11 22.30
CA LEU A 557 9.22 -24.36 21.64
C LEU A 557 7.71 -24.61 21.57
N GLY A 558 6.93 -24.09 22.52
CA GLY A 558 5.56 -24.56 22.74
C GLY A 558 5.57 -26.08 22.99
N THR A 559 4.73 -26.84 22.28
CA THR A 559 4.71 -28.32 22.33
C THR A 559 5.59 -28.97 21.26
N LYS A 560 6.42 -28.20 20.56
CA LYS A 560 7.05 -28.62 19.31
C LYS A 560 8.51 -29.02 19.49
N THR A 561 8.98 -29.90 18.61
CA THR A 561 10.39 -30.32 18.63
C THR A 561 11.25 -29.35 17.84
N LEU A 562 12.36 -28.90 18.42
CA LEU A 562 13.44 -28.23 17.70
C LEU A 562 14.57 -29.22 17.40
N THR A 563 14.88 -29.39 16.13
CA THR A 563 15.99 -30.22 15.65
C THR A 563 17.14 -29.35 15.16
N LEU A 564 18.33 -29.59 15.70
CA LEU A 564 19.56 -28.92 15.30
C LEU A 564 20.44 -29.92 14.52
N THR A 565 20.55 -29.76 13.20
CA THR A 565 21.16 -30.77 12.32
C THR A 565 22.70 -30.72 12.31
N ALA A 566 23.29 -29.56 12.57
CA ALA A 566 24.73 -29.31 12.54
C ALA A 566 25.17 -28.37 13.68
N ALA A 567 24.55 -28.51 14.85
CA ALA A 567 24.74 -27.56 15.93
C ALA A 567 26.19 -27.55 16.45
N SER A 568 26.72 -26.34 16.66
CA SER A 568 28.07 -26.08 17.14
C SER A 568 28.17 -24.70 17.79
N GLY A 569 29.21 -24.50 18.61
CA GLY A 569 29.45 -23.24 19.30
C GLY A 569 28.59 -23.10 20.55
N THR A 570 28.18 -21.88 20.87
CA THR A 570 27.53 -21.56 22.15
C THR A 570 26.20 -20.86 21.95
N PHE A 571 25.19 -21.27 22.72
CA PHE A 571 23.95 -20.54 22.93
C PHE A 571 23.87 -20.12 24.40
N ASP A 572 23.91 -18.81 24.62
CA ASP A 572 23.87 -18.19 25.95
C ASP A 572 22.46 -17.87 26.41
N GLY A 573 21.51 -17.95 25.48
CA GLY A 573 20.10 -17.75 25.72
C GLY A 573 19.44 -18.86 26.53
N THR A 574 18.11 -18.82 26.56
CA THR A 574 17.27 -19.82 27.24
C THR A 574 16.32 -20.48 26.27
N ILE A 575 16.06 -21.77 26.48
CA ILE A 575 15.06 -22.55 25.72
C ILE A 575 13.92 -22.91 26.66
N GLY A 576 12.67 -22.63 26.25
CA GLY A 576 11.47 -22.88 27.05
C GLY A 576 10.34 -23.55 26.27
N GLY A 577 9.36 -24.10 27.01
CA GLY A 577 8.19 -24.79 26.45
C GLY A 577 8.06 -26.23 26.92
N THR A 578 7.07 -26.96 26.43
CA THR A 578 6.89 -28.40 26.71
C THR A 578 7.44 -29.31 25.61
N GLY A 579 7.97 -28.70 24.54
CA GLY A 579 8.57 -29.35 23.40
C GLY A 579 9.92 -30.00 23.68
N ALA A 580 10.36 -30.83 22.72
CA ALA A 580 11.60 -31.59 22.80
C ALA A 580 12.75 -30.92 22.03
N LEU A 581 13.99 -31.32 22.34
CA LEU A 581 15.20 -30.84 21.69
C LEU A 581 15.97 -32.02 21.10
N VAL A 582 16.38 -31.93 19.84
CA VAL A 582 17.21 -32.95 19.17
C VAL A 582 18.49 -32.31 18.65
N LYS A 583 19.63 -32.72 19.20
CA LYS A 583 20.97 -32.35 18.74
C LYS A 583 21.52 -33.44 17.84
N GLN A 584 21.87 -33.07 16.61
CA GLN A 584 22.56 -33.93 15.63
C GLN A 584 23.86 -33.27 15.17
N GLY A 585 24.57 -33.95 14.27
CA GLY A 585 25.86 -33.50 13.74
C GLY A 585 27.00 -33.70 14.73
N SER A 586 28.24 -33.72 14.23
CA SER A 586 29.44 -34.06 15.01
C SER A 586 29.95 -32.93 15.92
N GLY A 587 29.44 -31.69 15.76
CA GLY A 587 29.92 -30.53 16.52
C GLY A 587 29.55 -30.56 18.00
N THR A 588 30.30 -29.79 18.79
CA THR A 588 30.02 -29.47 20.19
C THR A 588 29.15 -28.22 20.28
N TRP A 589 27.95 -28.37 20.84
CA TRP A 589 27.04 -27.26 21.10
C TRP A 589 26.88 -27.06 22.60
N THR A 590 27.17 -25.84 23.07
CA THR A 590 27.27 -25.50 24.48
C THR A 590 26.10 -24.63 24.90
N LEU A 591 25.37 -25.06 25.92
CA LEU A 591 24.35 -24.27 26.60
C LEU A 591 24.93 -23.64 27.86
N THR A 592 24.86 -22.31 27.98
CA THR A 592 25.30 -21.60 29.20
C THR A 592 24.15 -21.04 30.01
N GLY A 593 22.96 -20.88 29.41
CA GLY A 593 21.74 -20.46 30.07
C GLY A 593 20.98 -21.60 30.78
N ALA A 594 20.13 -21.23 31.74
CA ALA A 594 19.23 -22.17 32.42
C ALA A 594 17.99 -22.43 31.54
N ASN A 595 17.88 -23.64 30.99
CA ASN A 595 16.79 -24.00 30.08
C ASN A 595 15.64 -24.65 30.84
N SER A 596 14.41 -24.22 30.53
CA SER A 596 13.18 -24.59 31.24
C SER A 596 12.26 -25.49 30.42
N TYR A 597 12.69 -25.92 29.23
CA TYR A 597 11.88 -26.83 28.42
C TYR A 597 11.70 -28.18 29.12
N SER A 598 10.50 -28.77 29.03
CA SER A 598 10.17 -30.01 29.73
C SER A 598 10.11 -31.26 28.87
N GLY A 599 10.19 -31.13 27.53
CA GLY A 599 10.32 -32.28 26.65
C GLY A 599 11.68 -32.96 26.75
N ALA A 600 11.81 -34.11 26.09
CA ALA A 600 13.03 -34.90 26.08
C ALA A 600 14.17 -34.18 25.34
N THR A 601 15.39 -34.41 25.79
CA THR A 601 16.62 -34.02 25.10
C THR A 601 17.22 -35.25 24.42
N THR A 602 17.36 -35.23 23.09
CA THR A 602 18.01 -36.30 22.35
C THR A 602 19.32 -35.80 21.78
N ILE A 603 20.42 -36.49 22.10
CA ILE A 603 21.74 -36.27 21.51
C ILE A 603 21.99 -37.42 20.54
N SER A 604 21.71 -37.22 19.27
CA SER A 604 21.91 -38.24 18.23
C SER A 604 23.35 -38.31 17.73
N GLY A 605 24.17 -37.29 18.02
CA GLY A 605 25.58 -37.24 17.65
C GLY A 605 26.28 -35.97 18.13
N GLY A 606 27.62 -35.99 18.11
CA GLY A 606 28.45 -34.90 18.61
C GLY A 606 28.30 -34.71 20.12
N THR A 607 28.53 -33.49 20.60
CA THR A 607 28.48 -33.16 22.04
C THR A 607 27.41 -32.11 22.33
N LEU A 608 26.56 -32.37 23.31
CA LEU A 608 25.80 -31.34 24.03
C LEU A 608 26.55 -31.05 25.33
N ALA A 609 27.10 -29.84 25.44
CA ALA A 609 27.82 -29.39 26.62
C ALA A 609 26.97 -28.43 27.45
N LEU A 610 27.00 -28.58 28.77
CA LEU A 610 26.50 -27.59 29.72
C LEU A 610 27.70 -26.88 30.35
N SER A 611 27.65 -25.55 30.41
CA SER A 611 28.74 -24.75 30.98
C SER A 611 28.22 -23.60 31.84
N GLY A 612 28.98 -23.17 32.85
CA GLY A 612 28.58 -22.07 33.72
C GLY A 612 27.28 -22.35 34.47
N ALA A 613 26.21 -21.60 34.17
CA ALA A 613 24.86 -21.79 34.70
C ALA A 613 23.98 -22.71 33.83
N GLY A 614 24.56 -23.28 32.77
CA GLY A 614 23.91 -24.16 31.81
C GLY A 614 23.17 -25.31 32.51
N SER A 615 21.87 -25.42 32.23
CA SER A 615 21.02 -26.45 32.85
C SER A 615 19.92 -26.90 31.89
N ILE A 616 19.54 -28.17 31.99
CA ILE A 616 18.38 -28.78 31.33
C ILE A 616 17.52 -29.57 32.34
N ALA A 617 17.55 -29.18 33.61
CA ALA A 617 16.95 -29.94 34.71
C ALA A 617 15.44 -30.19 34.60
N SER A 618 14.73 -29.34 33.85
CA SER A 618 13.31 -29.52 33.57
C SER A 618 13.03 -30.57 32.48
N SER A 619 14.03 -30.97 31.69
CA SER A 619 13.85 -31.97 30.63
C SER A 619 13.40 -33.30 31.22
N SER A 620 12.42 -33.94 30.57
CA SER A 620 11.90 -35.25 30.97
C SER A 620 12.92 -36.39 30.85
N GLY A 621 14.08 -36.14 30.23
CA GLY A 621 15.19 -37.06 30.18
C GLY A 621 16.15 -36.76 29.04
N VAL A 622 17.35 -37.32 29.14
CA VAL A 622 18.38 -37.26 28.11
C VAL A 622 18.53 -38.63 27.47
N ILE A 623 18.29 -38.71 26.16
CA ILE A 623 18.63 -39.86 25.33
C ILE A 623 19.98 -39.54 24.67
N ASP A 624 21.07 -40.02 25.25
CA ASP A 624 22.43 -39.76 24.80
C ASP A 624 22.96 -40.90 23.92
N ASN A 625 23.14 -40.62 22.64
CA ASN A 625 23.85 -41.47 21.68
C ASN A 625 25.10 -40.76 21.11
N GLY A 626 25.51 -39.65 21.73
CA GLY A 626 26.70 -38.89 21.39
C GLY A 626 27.54 -38.66 22.64
N THR A 627 27.65 -37.40 23.06
CA THR A 627 28.27 -37.03 24.33
C THR A 627 27.43 -36.00 25.06
N PHE A 628 27.05 -36.30 26.29
CA PHE A 628 26.53 -35.32 27.24
C PHE A 628 27.64 -34.86 28.18
N ASP A 629 28.10 -33.61 28.05
CA ASP A 629 29.22 -33.07 28.82
C ASP A 629 28.73 -32.02 29.83
N ILE A 630 28.98 -32.26 31.12
CA ILE A 630 28.64 -31.32 32.21
C ILE A 630 29.88 -30.75 32.90
N SER A 631 31.07 -31.06 32.40
CA SER A 631 32.35 -30.73 33.03
C SER A 631 32.57 -29.22 33.19
N GLY A 632 31.97 -28.42 32.29
CA GLY A 632 32.02 -26.96 32.31
C GLY A 632 31.02 -26.29 33.27
N THR A 633 30.10 -27.03 33.89
CA THR A 633 29.07 -26.45 34.78
C THR A 633 29.67 -25.95 36.09
N THR A 634 29.04 -24.96 36.72
CA THR A 634 29.47 -24.46 38.03
C THR A 634 29.11 -25.47 39.13
N ASN A 635 27.85 -25.91 39.16
CA ASN A 635 27.24 -26.68 40.25
C ASN A 635 26.89 -28.14 39.86
N GLY A 636 27.43 -28.65 38.76
CA GLY A 636 26.96 -29.92 38.19
C GLY A 636 25.65 -29.77 37.44
N ALA A 637 25.03 -30.91 37.14
CA ALA A 637 23.77 -30.97 36.40
C ALA A 637 22.78 -31.89 37.12
N ALA A 638 21.50 -31.55 37.00
CA ALA A 638 20.39 -32.43 37.34
C ALA A 638 19.59 -32.72 36.07
N ILE A 639 19.14 -33.95 35.88
CA ILE A 639 18.23 -34.38 34.80
C ILE A 639 17.28 -35.45 35.34
N ALA A 640 16.10 -35.59 34.74
CA ALA A 640 15.15 -36.62 35.16
C ALA A 640 15.70 -38.03 34.90
N ASN A 641 16.12 -38.31 33.68
CA ASN A 641 16.62 -39.62 33.26
C ASN A 641 17.81 -39.52 32.31
N LEU A 642 18.63 -40.57 32.25
CA LEU A 642 19.70 -40.74 31.25
C LEU A 642 19.58 -42.12 30.61
N SER A 643 19.47 -42.19 29.29
CA SER A 643 19.41 -43.43 28.51
C SER A 643 20.22 -43.31 27.21
N GLY A 644 20.35 -44.40 26.46
CA GLY A 644 21.11 -44.45 25.21
C GLY A 644 22.49 -45.10 25.34
N THR A 645 23.32 -44.94 24.33
CA THR A 645 24.61 -45.64 24.14
C THR A 645 25.84 -44.73 24.17
N GLY A 646 25.65 -43.43 24.46
CA GLY A 646 26.66 -42.38 24.35
C GLY A 646 27.66 -42.31 25.52
N ILE A 647 28.21 -41.12 25.72
CA ILE A 647 29.23 -40.84 26.73
C ILE A 647 28.77 -39.67 27.61
N ALA A 648 28.60 -39.90 28.91
CA ALA A 648 28.42 -38.82 29.87
C ALA A 648 29.78 -38.40 30.46
N THR A 649 30.18 -37.15 30.23
CA THR A 649 31.43 -36.58 30.74
C THR A 649 31.15 -35.68 31.94
N LEU A 650 31.57 -36.10 33.13
CA LEU A 650 31.29 -35.39 34.38
C LEU A 650 32.29 -34.28 34.69
N GLY A 651 33.53 -34.38 34.20
CA GLY A 651 34.64 -33.59 34.76
C GLY A 651 34.74 -33.83 36.27
N ALA A 652 34.86 -32.77 37.06
CA ALA A 652 34.83 -32.85 38.53
C ALA A 652 33.43 -32.56 39.13
N LYS A 653 32.36 -32.70 38.34
CA LYS A 653 31.02 -32.22 38.68
C LYS A 653 30.06 -33.35 39.04
N THR A 654 29.02 -33.03 39.80
CA THR A 654 27.98 -33.99 40.17
C THR A 654 26.93 -34.09 39.07
N LEU A 655 26.60 -35.30 38.63
CA LEU A 655 25.37 -35.56 37.87
C LEU A 655 24.31 -36.13 38.79
N THR A 656 23.16 -35.45 38.90
CA THR A 656 22.01 -35.90 39.67
C THR A 656 20.90 -36.38 38.75
N LEU A 657 20.47 -37.62 38.93
CA LEU A 657 19.34 -38.25 38.25
C LEU A 657 18.13 -38.25 39.20
N THR A 658 17.13 -37.42 38.92
CA THR A 658 16.02 -37.20 39.87
C THR A 658 14.92 -38.25 39.79
N ASP A 659 14.70 -38.86 38.63
CA ASP A 659 13.69 -39.90 38.41
C ASP A 659 14.12 -40.91 37.34
N ALA A 660 15.38 -41.34 37.38
CA ALA A 660 15.92 -42.17 36.33
C ALA A 660 15.27 -43.55 36.30
N SER A 661 15.05 -44.05 35.09
CA SER A 661 14.47 -45.37 34.82
C SER A 661 14.94 -45.90 33.46
N GLY A 662 14.87 -47.22 33.30
CA GLY A 662 15.30 -47.88 32.06
C GLY A 662 16.79 -48.17 32.06
N THR A 663 17.42 -48.07 30.88
CA THR A 663 18.80 -48.54 30.66
C THR A 663 19.66 -47.47 30.01
N PHE A 664 20.89 -47.32 30.52
CA PHE A 664 21.97 -46.61 29.86
C PHE A 664 23.09 -47.62 29.53
N ASP A 665 23.31 -47.82 28.24
CA ASP A 665 24.32 -48.74 27.70
C ASP A 665 25.66 -48.05 27.45
N GLY A 666 25.66 -46.72 27.53
CA GLY A 666 26.84 -45.88 27.37
C GLY A 666 27.82 -45.95 28.53
N THR A 667 28.79 -45.02 28.52
CA THR A 667 29.81 -44.91 29.56
C THR A 667 29.74 -43.57 30.26
N ILE A 668 29.99 -43.56 31.57
CA ILE A 668 30.13 -42.36 32.38
C ILE A 668 31.59 -42.23 32.81
N GLY A 669 32.20 -41.06 32.60
CA GLY A 669 33.61 -40.79 32.91
C GLY A 669 33.84 -39.45 33.61
N GLY A 670 35.03 -39.27 34.20
CA GLY A 670 35.45 -38.07 34.93
C GLY A 670 35.78 -38.32 36.39
N THR A 671 36.11 -37.28 37.15
CA THR A 671 36.39 -37.38 38.60
C THR A 671 35.19 -36.99 39.47
N GLY A 672 34.08 -36.62 38.84
CA GLY A 672 32.84 -36.20 39.48
C GLY A 672 32.04 -37.34 40.09
N THR A 673 30.94 -36.98 40.76
CA THR A 673 30.08 -37.90 41.49
C THR A 673 28.77 -38.15 40.74
N LEU A 674 28.15 -39.28 41.04
CA LEU A 674 26.85 -39.67 40.49
C LEU A 674 25.84 -39.78 41.63
N VAL A 675 24.74 -39.05 41.54
CA VAL A 675 23.64 -39.12 42.52
C VAL A 675 22.39 -39.62 41.82
N ARG A 676 21.82 -40.68 42.34
CA ARG A 676 20.58 -41.26 41.86
C ARG A 676 19.48 -41.10 42.90
N GLN A 677 18.32 -40.62 42.45
CA GLN A 677 17.11 -40.41 43.24
C GLN A 677 15.89 -40.96 42.49
N GLY A 678 14.70 -40.78 43.08
CA GLY A 678 13.43 -41.28 42.55
C GLY A 678 13.16 -42.73 42.95
N SER A 679 12.06 -43.30 42.46
CA SER A 679 11.62 -44.65 42.83
C SER A 679 11.89 -45.72 41.77
N GLY A 680 12.28 -45.32 40.55
CA GLY A 680 12.46 -46.23 39.42
C GLY A 680 13.65 -47.19 39.54
N THR A 681 13.83 -48.03 38.52
CA THR A 681 15.05 -48.85 38.32
C THR A 681 15.83 -48.30 37.12
N TRP A 682 17.06 -47.88 37.35
CA TRP A 682 17.97 -47.42 36.31
C TRP A 682 19.16 -48.37 36.19
N THR A 683 19.34 -48.94 35.01
CA THR A 683 20.30 -50.01 34.74
C THR A 683 21.48 -49.47 33.95
N LEU A 684 22.68 -49.63 34.47
CA LEU A 684 23.93 -49.40 33.76
C LEU A 684 24.41 -50.73 33.16
N THR A 685 24.61 -50.77 31.84
CA THR A 685 25.19 -51.96 31.18
C THR A 685 26.59 -51.74 30.60
N GLY A 686 27.01 -50.47 30.47
CA GLY A 686 28.36 -50.10 30.07
C GLY A 686 29.36 -50.09 31.23
N ALA A 687 30.65 -50.16 30.90
CA ALA A 687 31.74 -50.05 31.85
C ALA A 687 32.03 -48.57 32.16
N ASN A 688 31.70 -48.13 33.37
CA ASN A 688 31.85 -46.74 33.78
C ASN A 688 33.21 -46.49 34.46
N SER A 689 33.83 -45.36 34.12
CA SER A 689 35.20 -44.99 34.52
C SER A 689 35.27 -43.77 35.43
N TYR A 690 34.13 -43.24 35.87
CA TYR A 690 34.13 -42.11 36.80
C TYR A 690 34.72 -42.51 38.16
N SER A 691 35.51 -41.62 38.77
CA SER A 691 36.23 -41.93 40.01
C SER A 691 35.60 -41.36 41.28
N GLY A 692 34.61 -40.48 41.18
CA GLY A 692 33.88 -39.99 42.34
C GLY A 692 32.90 -41.01 42.89
N ALA A 693 32.29 -40.69 44.04
CA ALA A 693 31.33 -41.56 44.71
C ALA A 693 30.02 -41.70 43.93
N THR A 694 29.39 -42.85 44.09
CA THR A 694 28.03 -43.13 43.63
C THR A 694 27.08 -43.09 44.82
N THR A 695 26.11 -42.19 44.82
CA THR A 695 25.08 -42.10 45.87
C THR A 695 23.74 -42.55 45.32
N ILE A 696 23.12 -43.54 45.96
CA ILE A 696 21.76 -43.99 45.68
C ILE A 696 20.89 -43.49 46.83
N SER A 697 20.23 -42.35 46.64
CA SER A 697 19.35 -41.76 47.66
C SER A 697 17.95 -42.36 47.66
N GLY A 698 17.58 -43.10 46.61
CA GLY A 698 16.29 -43.77 46.45
C GLY A 698 16.22 -44.58 45.15
N GLY A 699 15.26 -45.50 45.07
CA GLY A 699 15.06 -46.37 43.91
C GLY A 699 16.19 -47.40 43.75
N THR A 700 16.29 -48.00 42.56
CA THR A 700 17.27 -49.06 42.27
C THR A 700 18.30 -48.62 41.23
N LEU A 701 19.58 -48.55 41.60
CA LEU A 701 20.67 -48.57 40.63
C LEU A 701 21.05 -50.02 40.35
N ALA A 702 20.76 -50.49 39.14
CA ALA A 702 21.10 -51.84 38.70
C ALA A 702 22.37 -51.83 37.82
N LEU A 703 23.23 -52.81 37.99
CA LEU A 703 24.28 -53.17 37.04
C LEU A 703 23.83 -54.41 36.27
N GLY A 704 23.80 -54.31 34.94
CA GLY A 704 23.36 -55.37 34.04
C GLY A 704 24.45 -55.74 33.04
N GLY A 705 24.52 -56.99 32.59
CA GLY A 705 25.48 -57.37 31.54
C GLY A 705 26.94 -57.12 31.94
N ALA A 706 27.65 -56.29 31.17
CA ALA A 706 29.03 -55.85 31.45
C ALA A 706 29.10 -54.57 32.32
N GLY A 707 27.96 -54.13 32.86
CA GLY A 707 27.83 -52.93 33.66
C GLY A 707 28.78 -52.92 34.85
N SER A 708 29.57 -51.86 34.98
CA SER A 708 30.56 -51.72 36.06
C SER A 708 30.67 -50.28 36.53
N ILE A 709 30.91 -50.09 37.83
CA ILE A 709 31.27 -48.81 38.46
C ILE A 709 32.54 -48.97 39.31
N ALA A 710 33.42 -49.91 38.95
CA ALA A 710 34.60 -50.29 39.76
C ALA A 710 35.61 -49.17 40.00
N SER A 711 35.61 -48.14 39.15
CA SER A 711 36.45 -46.95 39.35
C SER A 711 35.91 -45.98 40.39
N SER A 712 34.62 -46.09 40.77
CA SER A 712 34.01 -45.20 41.76
C SER A 712 34.72 -45.32 43.11
N SER A 713 34.85 -44.20 43.81
CA SER A 713 35.46 -44.18 45.16
C SER A 713 34.61 -44.88 46.23
N GLY A 714 33.42 -45.37 45.88
CA GLY A 714 32.51 -46.09 46.74
C GLY A 714 31.05 -45.83 46.40
N VAL A 715 30.18 -46.69 46.94
CA VAL A 715 28.72 -46.59 46.84
C VAL A 715 28.15 -46.22 48.21
N ILE A 716 27.39 -45.13 48.25
CA ILE A 716 26.54 -44.75 49.38
C ILE A 716 25.13 -45.17 49.01
N ASP A 717 24.70 -46.35 49.45
CA ASP A 717 23.41 -46.94 49.13
C ASP A 717 22.39 -46.69 50.25
N ASN A 718 21.41 -45.84 49.98
CA ASN A 718 20.20 -45.62 50.79
C ASN A 718 18.93 -46.04 50.03
N GLY A 719 19.07 -46.71 48.87
CA GLY A 719 18.00 -47.25 48.06
C GLY A 719 18.22 -48.73 47.83
N THR A 720 18.37 -49.15 46.57
CA THR A 720 18.79 -50.49 46.20
C THR A 720 19.96 -50.43 45.22
N PHE A 721 21.06 -51.10 45.55
CA PHE A 721 22.14 -51.40 44.63
C PHE A 721 22.02 -52.86 44.14
N ASP A 722 21.61 -53.06 42.90
CA ASP A 722 21.37 -54.40 42.34
C ASP A 722 22.46 -54.80 41.35
N ILE A 723 23.17 -55.90 41.61
CA ILE A 723 24.19 -56.46 40.71
C ILE A 723 23.79 -57.82 40.14
N SER A 724 22.58 -58.29 40.44
CA SER A 724 22.10 -59.63 40.06
C SER A 724 22.05 -59.83 38.54
N GLY A 725 21.88 -58.74 37.79
CA GLY A 725 21.87 -58.72 36.33
C GLY A 725 23.26 -58.72 35.67
N THR A 726 24.36 -58.61 36.42
CA THR A 726 25.73 -58.61 35.87
C THR A 726 26.14 -59.99 35.36
N THR A 727 27.03 -60.06 34.38
CA THR A 727 27.60 -61.34 33.91
C THR A 727 28.61 -61.89 34.91
N GLY A 728 29.55 -61.06 35.37
CA GLY A 728 30.70 -61.44 36.21
C GLY A 728 30.67 -60.99 37.67
N GLY A 729 29.56 -60.41 38.15
CA GLY A 729 29.54 -59.71 39.44
C GLY A 729 30.00 -58.27 39.33
N ALA A 730 30.25 -57.63 40.47
CA ALA A 730 30.64 -56.23 40.55
C ALA A 730 31.80 -56.04 41.52
N SER A 731 32.65 -55.07 41.23
CA SER A 731 33.67 -54.58 42.14
C SER A 731 33.41 -53.10 42.40
N ILE A 732 33.56 -52.67 43.65
CA ILE A 732 33.49 -51.27 44.09
C ILE A 732 34.55 -51.03 45.17
N ALA A 733 34.99 -49.79 45.35
CA ALA A 733 35.95 -49.47 46.40
C ALA A 733 35.37 -49.72 47.80
N ASN A 734 34.17 -49.21 48.06
CA ASN A 734 33.52 -49.29 49.36
C ASN A 734 31.99 -49.32 49.24
N LEU A 735 31.29 -49.87 50.24
CA LEU A 735 29.83 -49.83 50.37
C LEU A 735 29.45 -49.26 51.74
N SER A 736 28.55 -48.28 51.76
CA SER A 736 28.05 -47.62 52.98
C SER A 736 26.58 -47.21 52.81
N GLY A 737 25.91 -46.76 53.88
CA GLY A 737 24.50 -46.36 53.85
C GLY A 737 23.56 -47.38 54.51
N THR A 738 22.25 -47.24 54.28
CA THR A 738 21.18 -48.02 54.94
C THR A 738 20.29 -48.81 53.97
N GLY A 739 20.67 -48.90 52.69
CA GLY A 739 19.88 -49.46 51.60
C GLY A 739 19.92 -50.99 51.49
N ILE A 740 19.64 -51.49 50.29
CA ILE A 740 19.60 -52.92 49.96
C ILE A 740 20.60 -53.22 48.83
N ALA A 741 21.64 -53.99 49.13
CA ALA A 741 22.50 -54.57 48.11
C ALA A 741 21.93 -55.92 47.64
N THR A 742 21.46 -56.00 46.39
CA THR A 742 20.91 -57.22 45.79
C THR A 742 21.98 -57.91 44.92
N LEU A 743 22.49 -59.05 45.37
CA LEU A 743 23.58 -59.77 44.71
C LEU A 743 23.08 -60.82 43.71
N GLY A 744 21.87 -61.37 43.91
CA GLY A 744 21.45 -62.56 43.18
C GLY A 744 22.43 -63.72 43.40
N THR A 745 22.97 -64.31 42.32
CA THR A 745 24.02 -65.34 42.36
C THR A 745 25.44 -64.78 42.20
N LYS A 746 25.60 -63.46 42.23
CA LYS A 746 26.83 -62.78 41.81
C LYS A 746 27.72 -62.38 42.98
N THR A 747 29.01 -62.21 42.71
CA THR A 747 29.98 -61.76 43.73
C THR A 747 30.06 -60.22 43.71
N LEU A 748 29.96 -59.61 44.89
CA LEU A 748 30.34 -58.22 45.12
C LEU A 748 31.70 -58.18 45.81
N THR A 749 32.69 -57.52 45.20
CA THR A 749 34.04 -57.37 45.76
C THR A 749 34.29 -55.95 46.22
N LEU A 750 34.64 -55.76 47.49
CA LEU A 750 35.04 -54.48 48.07
C LEU A 750 36.56 -54.35 48.09
N THR A 751 37.13 -53.48 47.25
CA THR A 751 38.60 -53.40 47.08
C THR A 751 39.29 -52.51 48.11
N ALA A 752 38.55 -51.63 48.77
CA ALA A 752 39.02 -50.68 49.78
C ALA A 752 37.94 -50.43 50.85
N ALA A 753 37.36 -51.52 51.38
CA ALA A 753 36.28 -51.47 52.36
C ALA A 753 36.65 -50.58 53.57
N SER A 754 35.77 -49.61 53.88
CA SER A 754 35.94 -48.68 54.99
C SER A 754 34.59 -48.18 55.51
N GLY A 755 34.47 -48.01 56.82
CA GLY A 755 33.21 -47.55 57.44
C GLY A 755 32.16 -48.66 57.62
N THR A 756 30.89 -48.24 57.70
CA THR A 756 29.76 -49.11 58.07
C THR A 756 28.68 -49.09 56.98
N PHE A 757 28.17 -50.28 56.63
CA PHE A 757 26.93 -50.46 55.89
C PHE A 757 25.87 -51.00 56.85
N ASP A 758 24.87 -50.18 57.18
CA ASP A 758 23.76 -50.51 58.08
C ASP A 758 22.52 -50.99 57.31
N GLY A 759 22.72 -51.43 56.06
CA GLY A 759 21.69 -51.94 55.17
C GLY A 759 21.60 -53.47 55.14
N THR A 760 20.83 -53.99 54.18
CA THR A 760 20.70 -55.44 53.95
C THR A 760 21.47 -55.86 52.71
N ILE A 761 22.25 -56.93 52.81
CA ILE A 761 22.89 -57.59 51.66
C ILE A 761 22.16 -58.91 51.41
N GLY A 762 21.51 -59.04 50.25
CA GLY A 762 20.63 -60.17 49.92
C GLY A 762 21.03 -60.91 48.64
N GLY A 763 20.94 -62.24 48.65
CA GLY A 763 21.26 -63.11 47.51
C GLY A 763 21.96 -64.40 47.93
N THR A 764 22.17 -65.31 46.99
CA THR A 764 23.00 -66.53 47.17
C THR A 764 24.44 -66.33 46.70
N GLY A 765 24.77 -65.14 46.19
CA GLY A 765 26.11 -64.71 45.82
C GLY A 765 27.02 -64.46 47.02
N ALA A 766 28.26 -64.04 46.74
CA ALA A 766 29.29 -63.80 47.76
C ALA A 766 29.59 -62.31 47.93
N LEU A 767 29.96 -61.90 49.15
CA LEU A 767 30.62 -60.64 49.44
C LEU A 767 32.08 -60.95 49.78
N VAL A 768 33.02 -60.32 49.07
CA VAL A 768 34.48 -60.54 49.23
C VAL A 768 35.18 -59.26 49.61
#